data_AF-A0A7C7Y522-F1
#
_entry.id   AF-A0A7C7Y522-F1
#
_cell.length_a   1.000
_cell.length_b   1.000
_cell.length_c   1.000
_cell.angle_alpha   90.00
_cell.angle_beta   90.00
_cell.angle_gamma   90.00
#
_symmetry.space_group_name_H-M   'P 1'
#
loop_
_entity.id
_entity.type
_entity.pdbx_description
1 polymer ?
#
loop_
_entity_poly.entity_id
_entity_poly.type
_entity_poly.pdbx_seq_one_letter_code
_entity_poly.pdbx_strand_id
1 'polypeptide(L)'
;MGRSTGNRLPVVTLLLAVLMIAGFAVSGMAPAGASLEAERAREAAQEFYHRHPDVTLSERDRSLLGARYVEEILAAQEFKAGRRSTTPPRRRARIQQQFDALATAAFRARQAADPAWRFGVNPGDRATRDFFAYGFFHDAVMGFVISLAFLLIAGIGIEGAWGSGAFALFCLVALFFPALAHAGLANPGGVPFSGASGLLAALLVAYWLRGWGGRLALPGWMLLPLWLFAEYIIVRGVWLDRVGDPPIFAHATGLAVGILAAAGVGMLGLERRLAERAGPSQSASNPALALAARAIAEGQLEAAWSALSNAAAENPEDDELVLAWWELACEEGRAGEVVDLILPRIAEELRRGDGETAIEYWFEIVHHAPEVEVEARITARLAEALIERGDSAGAREALRRAVEDTQGLTTALAQRVVRSARELDPKIAQAAAAIALKDPQLDPASREALEALLETGDPGAELTPSHEDEVTDSVDPAPPILDLNDRIQSDEEDPEESPGEFAMSASEEEDSTIGEEEPDPQEIEDATFSELGLAEDEELAPPDEADETSPGFGTIDLSEIDPAALSIASPEDEIELAAPEPVEGEMSEPGDGEDDSGDSFQDDSEDLEFLDPLELLSEDEFESVAVETEIVDPDALSASNLAEVAEEADAGGDVLAAGEIVLDEDEDETLAPSDEEDRIIELTEELLVVEDEPPAESVFRSAKVIEAVPVGIGEDVLEVEIDGRGVGRIAYPRIEALAVAAISGLSARPVLVMDLVLNWKADPGEPFKLIRIKGNLFDPLTLAPEAESPLHALKEIIAAIADRSGAECLPDSAAVAGNPFRRFQDLAEYEQAILGVSS
;
A
#
# COMPACT_ATOMS: atom_id res chain seq x y z
N MET A 1 -2.88 24.76 11.89
CA MET A 1 -3.68 24.07 10.86
C MET A 1 -3.94 25.03 9.71
N GLY A 2 -3.80 24.60 8.44
CA GLY A 2 -3.81 25.50 7.28
C GLY A 2 -5.22 25.87 6.81
N ARG A 3 -5.65 27.11 7.03
CA ARG A 3 -6.85 27.67 6.40
C ARG A 3 -6.60 27.94 4.91
N SER A 4 -7.60 27.61 4.10
CA SER A 4 -7.55 27.57 2.64
C SER A 4 -7.38 28.97 2.05
N THR A 5 -6.15 29.32 1.67
CA THR A 5 -5.98 30.18 0.48
C THR A 5 -6.79 29.54 -0.63
N GLY A 6 -7.63 30.31 -1.34
CA GLY A 6 -8.59 29.79 -2.33
C GLY A 6 -7.96 28.80 -3.31
N ASN A 7 -7.95 27.52 -2.92
CA ASN A 7 -7.15 26.50 -3.56
C ASN A 7 -7.85 26.17 -4.85
N ARG A 8 -7.29 26.69 -5.96
CA ARG A 8 -7.66 26.19 -7.27
C ARG A 8 -7.46 24.69 -7.23
N LEU A 9 -8.52 23.94 -7.48
CA LEU A 9 -8.47 22.49 -7.54
C LEU A 9 -7.28 22.08 -8.42
N PRO A 10 -6.41 21.15 -7.97
CA PRO A 10 -5.26 20.70 -8.74
C PRO A 10 -5.72 19.77 -9.87
N VAL A 11 -6.38 20.35 -10.88
CA VAL A 11 -7.14 19.64 -11.93
C VAL A 11 -6.23 18.69 -12.70
N VAL A 12 -5.00 19.09 -13.01
CA VAL A 12 -4.09 18.25 -13.82
C VAL A 12 -3.57 17.08 -13.00
N THR A 13 -3.19 17.31 -11.74
CA THR A 13 -2.76 16.25 -10.82
C THR A 13 -3.88 15.24 -10.60
N LEU A 14 -5.11 15.71 -10.36
CA LEU A 14 -6.28 14.85 -10.18
C LEU A 14 -6.62 14.10 -11.47
N LEU A 15 -6.51 14.74 -12.64
CA LEU A 15 -6.71 14.08 -13.93
C LEU A 15 -5.68 12.96 -14.15
N LEU A 16 -4.40 13.21 -13.87
CA LEU A 16 -3.35 12.18 -13.97
C LEU A 16 -3.60 11.02 -13.00
N ALA A 17 -4.02 11.33 -11.77
CA ALA A 17 -4.41 10.33 -10.78
C ALA A 17 -5.58 9.46 -11.27
N VAL A 18 -6.63 10.06 -11.82
CA VAL A 18 -7.78 9.34 -12.42
C VAL A 18 -7.33 8.47 -13.59
N LEU A 19 -6.44 8.97 -14.46
CA LEU A 19 -5.90 8.20 -15.58
C LEU A 19 -5.06 7.02 -15.10
N MET A 20 -4.26 7.17 -14.04
CA MET A 20 -3.53 6.04 -13.43
C MET A 20 -4.48 5.01 -12.82
N ILE A 21 -5.53 5.45 -12.11
CA ILE A 21 -6.55 4.56 -11.55
C ILE A 21 -7.26 3.79 -12.67
N ALA A 22 -7.65 4.48 -13.74
CA ALA A 22 -8.30 3.85 -14.90
C ALA A 22 -7.37 2.88 -15.62
N GLY A 23 -6.10 3.24 -15.82
CA GLY A 23 -5.08 2.35 -16.39
C GLY A 23 -4.89 1.09 -15.55
N PHE A 24 -4.79 1.24 -14.23
CA PHE A 24 -4.68 0.12 -13.30
C PHE A 24 -5.93 -0.77 -13.27
N ALA A 25 -7.14 -0.19 -13.31
CA ALA A 25 -8.38 -0.95 -13.38
C ALA A 25 -8.48 -1.76 -14.70
N VAL A 26 -8.08 -1.15 -15.83
CA VAL A 26 -8.03 -1.85 -17.13
C VAL A 26 -7.00 -2.97 -17.11
N SER A 27 -5.86 -2.79 -16.44
CA SER A 27 -4.87 -3.85 -16.22
C SER A 27 -5.44 -5.05 -15.48
N GLY A 28 -6.34 -4.84 -14.51
CA GLY A 28 -6.99 -5.90 -13.73
C GLY A 28 -8.06 -6.70 -14.48
N MET A 29 -8.48 -6.26 -15.68
CA MET A 29 -9.51 -6.94 -16.47
C MET A 29 -8.97 -8.04 -17.40
N ALA A 30 -7.72 -8.49 -17.21
CA ALA A 30 -7.18 -9.61 -17.97
C ALA A 30 -8.05 -10.87 -17.79
N PRO A 31 -8.35 -11.64 -18.86
CA PRO A 31 -9.12 -12.87 -18.75
C PRO A 31 -8.52 -13.82 -17.71
N ALA A 32 -9.36 -14.45 -16.89
CA ALA A 32 -8.89 -15.49 -15.99
C ALA A 32 -8.17 -16.58 -16.79
N GLY A 33 -6.91 -16.87 -16.41
CA GLY A 33 -6.06 -17.84 -17.11
C GLY A 33 -5.15 -17.26 -18.21
N ALA A 34 -5.27 -15.98 -18.59
CA ALA A 34 -4.39 -15.37 -19.59
C ALA A 34 -2.91 -15.48 -19.20
N SER A 35 -2.57 -15.28 -17.93
CA SER A 35 -1.20 -15.43 -17.42
C SER A 35 -0.67 -16.87 -17.55
N LEU A 36 -1.54 -17.87 -17.31
CA LEU A 36 -1.18 -19.28 -17.45
C LEU A 36 -0.98 -19.66 -18.93
N GLU A 37 -1.83 -19.15 -19.82
CA GLU A 37 -1.69 -19.34 -21.26
C GLU A 37 -0.41 -18.69 -21.79
N ALA A 38 -0.11 -17.46 -21.34
CA ALA A 38 1.12 -16.76 -21.68
C ALA A 38 2.36 -17.55 -21.24
N GLU A 39 2.34 -18.12 -20.05
CA GLU A 39 3.46 -18.92 -19.53
C GLU A 39 3.63 -20.23 -20.31
N ARG A 40 2.54 -20.97 -20.57
CA ARG A 40 2.59 -22.19 -21.39
C ARG A 40 3.12 -21.91 -22.80
N ALA A 41 2.67 -20.83 -23.43
CA ALA A 41 3.15 -20.46 -24.76
C ALA A 41 4.63 -20.09 -24.74
N ARG A 42 5.09 -19.38 -23.70
CA ARG A 42 6.50 -19.04 -23.47
C ARG A 42 7.36 -20.29 -23.27
N GLU A 43 6.91 -21.22 -22.42
CA GLU A 43 7.57 -22.50 -22.18
C GLU A 43 7.70 -23.32 -23.47
N ALA A 44 6.64 -23.40 -24.29
CA ALA A 44 6.69 -24.09 -25.58
C ALA A 44 7.74 -23.48 -26.53
N ALA A 45 7.86 -22.15 -26.57
CA ALA A 45 8.89 -21.47 -27.36
C ALA A 45 10.31 -21.69 -26.79
N GLN A 46 10.47 -21.67 -25.47
CA GLN A 46 11.73 -21.96 -24.79
C GLN A 46 12.19 -23.39 -25.06
N GLU A 47 11.30 -24.37 -24.86
CA GLU A 47 11.60 -25.79 -25.08
C GLU A 47 11.98 -26.06 -26.54
N PHE A 48 11.26 -25.44 -27.49
CA PHE A 48 11.61 -25.53 -28.91
C PHE A 48 13.01 -24.95 -29.18
N TYR A 49 13.33 -23.78 -28.62
CA TYR A 49 14.66 -23.16 -28.76
C TYR A 49 15.78 -24.00 -28.13
N HIS A 50 15.54 -24.60 -26.95
CA HIS A 50 16.48 -25.53 -26.32
C HIS A 50 16.77 -26.75 -27.21
N ARG A 51 15.74 -27.28 -27.89
CA ARG A 51 15.89 -28.38 -28.85
C ARG A 51 16.52 -27.95 -30.17
N HIS A 52 16.33 -26.70 -30.59
CA HIS A 52 16.80 -26.14 -31.85
C HIS A 52 17.59 -24.83 -31.65
N PRO A 53 18.83 -24.94 -31.14
CA PRO A 53 19.59 -23.78 -30.72
C PRO A 53 20.18 -22.98 -31.91
N ASP A 54 20.03 -23.47 -33.14
CA ASP A 54 20.51 -22.87 -34.40
C ASP A 54 19.52 -21.85 -35.02
N VAL A 55 18.37 -21.67 -34.38
CA VAL A 55 17.37 -20.64 -34.66
C VAL A 55 17.96 -19.25 -34.44
N THR A 56 17.71 -18.34 -35.37
CA THR A 56 18.07 -16.93 -35.21
C THR A 56 16.98 -16.23 -34.39
N LEU A 57 17.36 -15.71 -33.22
CA LEU A 57 16.45 -14.94 -32.37
C LEU A 57 16.49 -13.45 -32.73
N SER A 58 15.32 -12.84 -32.94
CA SER A 58 15.20 -11.38 -32.93
C SER A 58 15.38 -10.83 -31.51
N GLU A 59 15.58 -9.51 -31.36
CA GLU A 59 15.68 -8.86 -30.03
C GLU A 59 14.40 -9.07 -29.20
N ARG A 60 13.24 -8.96 -29.87
CA ARG A 60 11.94 -9.29 -29.28
C ARG A 60 11.89 -10.73 -28.79
N ASP A 61 12.35 -11.70 -29.58
CA ASP A 61 12.28 -13.10 -29.17
C ASP A 61 13.25 -13.39 -28.01
N ARG A 62 14.43 -12.75 -27.98
CA ARG A 62 15.34 -12.84 -26.82
C ARG A 62 14.71 -12.29 -25.55
N SER A 63 14.00 -11.18 -25.63
CA SER A 63 13.27 -10.59 -24.50
C SER A 63 12.18 -11.54 -23.98
N LEU A 64 11.45 -12.17 -24.89
CA LEU A 64 10.35 -13.08 -24.59
C LEU A 64 10.84 -14.38 -23.92
N LEU A 65 11.96 -14.93 -24.42
CA LEU A 65 12.57 -16.13 -23.87
C LEU A 65 13.36 -15.86 -22.57
N GLY A 66 13.77 -14.61 -22.34
CA GLY A 66 14.62 -14.18 -21.22
C GLY A 66 16.11 -14.26 -21.55
N ALA A 67 16.83 -13.15 -21.34
CA ALA A 67 18.25 -13.02 -21.69
C ALA A 67 19.13 -14.11 -21.04
N ARG A 68 18.95 -14.37 -19.74
CA ARG A 68 19.70 -15.41 -19.01
C ARG A 68 19.50 -16.81 -19.59
N TYR A 69 18.27 -17.15 -19.97
CA TYR A 69 17.96 -18.44 -20.59
C TYR A 69 18.68 -18.57 -21.93
N VAL A 70 18.62 -17.52 -22.76
CA VAL A 70 19.31 -17.50 -24.06
C VAL A 70 20.82 -17.63 -23.90
N GLU A 71 21.42 -16.90 -22.95
CA GLU A 71 22.85 -16.95 -22.64
C GLU A 71 23.29 -18.34 -22.16
N GLU A 72 22.52 -18.98 -21.28
CA GLU A 72 22.79 -20.33 -20.79
C GLU A 72 22.81 -21.36 -21.93
N ILE A 73 21.83 -21.29 -22.84
CA ILE A 73 21.77 -22.17 -24.02
C ILE A 73 22.97 -21.90 -24.94
N LEU A 74 23.31 -20.64 -25.21
CA LEU A 74 24.45 -20.29 -26.05
C LEU A 74 25.79 -20.75 -25.44
N ALA A 75 25.97 -20.61 -24.13
CA ALA A 75 27.14 -21.13 -23.43
C ALA A 75 27.23 -22.67 -23.52
N ALA A 76 26.12 -23.38 -23.30
CA ALA A 76 26.05 -24.83 -23.46
C ALA A 76 26.31 -25.27 -24.91
N GLN A 77 25.99 -24.43 -25.89
CA GLN A 77 26.25 -24.68 -27.30
C GLN A 77 27.73 -24.57 -27.68
N GLU A 78 28.43 -23.54 -27.19
CA GLU A 78 29.85 -23.33 -27.45
C GLU A 78 30.67 -24.55 -27.00
N PHE A 79 30.32 -25.13 -25.86
CA PHE A 79 30.94 -26.37 -25.36
C PHE A 79 30.74 -27.57 -26.31
N LYS A 80 29.61 -27.62 -27.02
CA LYS A 80 29.26 -28.72 -27.95
C LYS A 80 29.71 -28.47 -29.39
N ALA A 81 30.28 -27.31 -29.71
CA ALA A 81 30.57 -26.90 -31.09
C ALA A 81 31.58 -27.80 -31.82
N GLY A 82 32.41 -28.56 -31.11
CA GLY A 82 33.41 -29.46 -31.70
C GLY A 82 32.88 -30.67 -32.48
N ARG A 83 31.55 -30.96 -32.49
CA ARG A 83 30.99 -32.18 -33.11
C ARG A 83 29.77 -31.94 -34.02
N ARG A 84 29.52 -30.72 -34.50
CA ARG A 84 28.24 -30.44 -35.18
C ARG A 84 28.23 -30.78 -36.66
N SER A 85 27.29 -31.64 -37.05
CA SER A 85 26.81 -31.76 -38.43
C SER A 85 26.01 -30.51 -38.81
N THR A 86 26.30 -29.92 -39.97
CA THR A 86 25.57 -28.77 -40.49
C THR A 86 24.12 -29.14 -40.85
N THR A 87 23.14 -28.49 -40.21
CA THR A 87 21.72 -28.64 -40.57
C THR A 87 21.50 -28.16 -42.01
N PRO A 88 20.88 -28.95 -42.90
CA PRO A 88 20.60 -28.53 -44.27
C PRO A 88 19.73 -27.24 -44.32
N PRO A 89 19.98 -26.30 -45.25
CA PRO A 89 19.30 -25.00 -45.29
C PRO A 89 17.76 -25.08 -45.31
N ARG A 90 17.18 -26.04 -46.05
CA ARG A 90 15.73 -26.24 -46.12
C ARG A 90 15.14 -26.65 -44.77
N ARG A 91 15.85 -27.51 -44.01
CA ARG A 91 15.42 -27.93 -42.68
C ARG A 91 15.52 -26.76 -41.69
N ARG A 92 16.60 -25.98 -41.77
CA ARG A 92 16.77 -24.77 -40.94
C ARG A 92 15.65 -23.75 -41.18
N ALA A 93 15.26 -23.51 -42.43
CA ALA A 93 14.16 -22.61 -42.75
C ALA A 93 12.81 -23.07 -42.15
N ARG A 94 12.51 -24.38 -42.18
CA ARG A 94 11.29 -24.93 -41.55
C ARG A 94 11.33 -24.81 -40.03
N ILE A 95 12.48 -25.09 -39.40
CA ILE A 95 12.67 -24.94 -37.95
C ILE A 95 12.49 -23.47 -37.54
N GLN A 96 13.07 -22.54 -38.29
CA GLN A 96 12.90 -21.10 -38.05
C GLN A 96 11.42 -20.70 -38.14
N GLN A 97 10.71 -21.11 -39.19
CA GLN A 97 9.29 -20.80 -39.35
C GLN A 97 8.43 -21.33 -38.20
N GLN A 98 8.74 -22.53 -37.70
CA GLN A 98 8.05 -23.11 -36.53
C GLN A 98 8.33 -22.31 -35.26
N PHE A 99 9.59 -21.94 -35.04
CA PHE A 99 9.95 -21.08 -33.91
C PHE A 99 9.25 -19.72 -34.01
N ASP A 100 9.25 -19.07 -35.17
CA ASP A 100 8.63 -17.76 -35.37
C ASP A 100 7.12 -17.80 -35.05
N ALA A 101 6.45 -18.90 -35.38
CA ALA A 101 5.05 -19.12 -35.04
C ALA A 101 4.83 -19.26 -33.52
N LEU A 102 5.66 -20.04 -32.83
CA LEU A 102 5.61 -20.21 -31.37
C LEU A 102 5.94 -18.91 -30.64
N ALA A 103 7.00 -18.21 -31.05
CA ALA A 103 7.40 -16.92 -30.48
C ALA A 103 6.30 -15.86 -30.69
N THR A 104 5.65 -15.84 -31.86
CA THR A 104 4.51 -14.94 -32.12
C THR A 104 3.30 -15.26 -31.24
N ALA A 105 2.99 -16.55 -31.06
CA ALA A 105 1.89 -16.98 -30.17
C ALA A 105 2.17 -16.60 -28.71
N ALA A 106 3.37 -16.90 -28.22
CA ALA A 106 3.83 -16.54 -26.88
C ALA A 106 3.82 -15.02 -26.65
N PHE A 107 4.26 -14.23 -27.63
CA PHE A 107 4.21 -12.78 -27.54
C PHE A 107 2.78 -12.24 -27.46
N ARG A 108 1.85 -12.76 -28.27
CA ARG A 108 0.43 -12.37 -28.23
C ARG A 108 -0.24 -12.75 -26.91
N ALA A 109 0.00 -13.97 -26.43
CA ALA A 109 -0.51 -14.42 -25.15
C ALA A 109 0.04 -13.54 -24.01
N ARG A 110 1.33 -13.17 -24.07
CA ARG A 110 1.93 -12.23 -23.12
C ARG A 110 1.29 -10.83 -23.18
N GLN A 111 1.04 -10.28 -24.37
CA GLN A 111 0.34 -8.99 -24.50
C GLN A 111 -1.10 -9.02 -23.95
N ALA A 112 -1.77 -10.17 -24.00
CA ALA A 112 -3.10 -10.34 -23.44
C ALA A 112 -3.07 -10.44 -21.90
N ALA A 113 -2.03 -11.07 -21.35
CA ALA A 113 -1.88 -11.30 -19.92
C ALA A 113 -1.25 -10.12 -19.16
N ASP A 114 -0.31 -9.41 -19.80
CA ASP A 114 0.56 -8.44 -19.14
C ASP A 114 0.41 -7.04 -19.78
N PRO A 115 -0.18 -6.08 -19.05
CA PRO A 115 -0.39 -4.71 -19.52
C PRO A 115 0.90 -4.00 -19.92
N ALA A 116 2.04 -4.32 -19.29
CA ALA A 116 3.33 -3.72 -19.63
C ALA A 116 3.73 -4.06 -21.07
N TRP A 117 3.39 -5.26 -21.55
CA TRP A 117 3.68 -5.70 -22.93
C TRP A 117 2.72 -5.12 -23.96
N ARG A 118 1.56 -4.64 -23.52
CA ARG A 118 0.54 -4.03 -24.39
C ARG A 118 0.64 -2.52 -24.50
N PHE A 119 0.99 -1.84 -23.42
CA PHE A 119 0.99 -0.38 -23.31
C PHE A 119 2.33 0.21 -22.88
N GLY A 120 3.30 -0.62 -22.51
CA GLY A 120 4.64 -0.19 -22.15
C GLY A 120 5.51 0.10 -23.36
N VAL A 121 6.63 0.78 -23.11
CA VAL A 121 7.61 1.13 -24.13
C VAL A 121 8.56 -0.04 -24.34
N ASN A 122 8.42 -0.72 -25.48
CA ASN A 122 9.25 -1.86 -25.84
C ASN A 122 10.56 -1.40 -26.53
N PRO A 123 11.75 -1.82 -26.07
CA PRO A 123 12.98 -1.59 -26.82
C PRO A 123 12.88 -2.17 -28.24
N GLY A 124 13.04 -1.30 -29.25
CA GLY A 124 13.00 -1.69 -30.66
C GLY A 124 11.69 -1.40 -31.40
N ASP A 125 10.57 -1.17 -30.69
CA ASP A 125 9.34 -0.65 -31.29
C ASP A 125 9.26 0.87 -31.09
N ARG A 126 9.03 1.61 -32.17
CA ARG A 126 9.01 3.09 -32.18
C ARG A 126 7.60 3.67 -32.30
N ALA A 127 6.57 2.88 -32.01
CA ALA A 127 5.21 3.38 -32.00
C ALA A 127 5.05 4.58 -31.05
N THR A 128 4.78 5.76 -31.59
CA THR A 128 4.74 7.04 -30.85
C THR A 128 3.63 7.11 -29.80
N ARG A 129 2.60 6.26 -29.92
CA ARG A 129 1.47 6.18 -28.98
C ARG A 129 1.90 5.71 -27.58
N ASP A 130 2.92 4.87 -27.51
CA ASP A 130 3.29 4.19 -26.25
C ASP A 130 4.11 5.09 -25.33
N PHE A 131 4.61 6.24 -25.83
CA PHE A 131 5.42 7.21 -25.09
C PHE A 131 4.65 7.99 -24.02
N PHE A 132 3.32 7.87 -23.96
CA PHE A 132 2.51 8.49 -22.92
C PHE A 132 1.66 7.47 -22.17
N ALA A 133 1.14 6.47 -22.88
CA ALA A 133 0.28 5.45 -22.29
C ALA A 133 0.99 4.70 -21.16
N TYR A 134 2.29 4.39 -21.32
CA TYR A 134 3.06 3.61 -20.35
C TYR A 134 2.99 4.16 -18.92
N GLY A 135 2.90 5.49 -18.75
CA GLY A 135 2.88 6.13 -17.44
C GLY A 135 1.62 5.85 -16.62
N PHE A 136 0.57 5.33 -17.25
CA PHE A 136 -0.72 5.07 -16.59
C PHE A 136 -0.94 3.59 -16.26
N PHE A 137 -0.17 2.68 -16.87
CA PHE A 137 -0.27 1.24 -16.62
C PHE A 137 0.83 0.79 -15.68
N HIS A 138 0.43 0.02 -14.66
CA HIS A 138 1.33 -0.52 -13.64
C HIS A 138 1.16 -2.03 -13.59
N ASP A 139 2.28 -2.74 -13.39
CA ASP A 139 2.39 -4.19 -13.30
C ASP A 139 2.17 -4.71 -11.87
N ALA A 140 2.39 -3.86 -10.86
CA ALA A 140 2.20 -4.19 -9.44
C ALA A 140 1.28 -3.21 -8.71
N VAL A 141 0.44 -3.75 -7.81
CA VAL A 141 -0.45 -2.97 -6.92
C VAL A 141 0.35 -1.95 -6.11
N MET A 142 1.45 -2.38 -5.48
CA MET A 142 2.29 -1.51 -4.67
C MET A 142 2.95 -0.40 -5.50
N GLY A 143 3.41 -0.71 -6.71
CA GLY A 143 3.95 0.28 -7.64
C GLY A 143 2.93 1.36 -7.99
N PHE A 144 1.68 0.97 -8.23
CA PHE A 144 0.56 1.88 -8.44
C PHE A 144 0.27 2.76 -7.22
N VAL A 145 0.11 2.16 -6.03
CA VAL A 145 -0.22 2.90 -4.79
C VAL A 145 0.86 3.92 -4.45
N ILE A 146 2.13 3.50 -4.48
CA ILE A 146 3.28 4.39 -4.22
C ILE A 146 3.30 5.52 -5.25
N SER A 147 3.11 5.18 -6.54
CA SER A 147 3.13 6.18 -7.60
C SER A 147 2.01 7.22 -7.45
N LEU A 148 0.80 6.77 -7.10
CA LEU A 148 -0.34 7.64 -6.87
C LEU A 148 -0.11 8.57 -5.67
N ALA A 149 0.42 8.04 -4.56
CA ALA A 149 0.69 8.82 -3.36
C ALA A 149 1.72 9.94 -3.64
N PHE A 150 2.85 9.62 -4.27
CA PHE A 150 3.87 10.63 -4.58
C PHE A 150 3.41 11.61 -5.67
N LEU A 151 2.60 11.18 -6.64
CA LEU A 151 1.98 12.08 -7.61
C LEU A 151 1.08 13.10 -6.90
N LEU A 152 0.22 12.67 -5.97
CA LEU A 152 -0.67 13.58 -5.26
C LEU A 152 0.12 14.57 -4.40
N ILE A 153 1.10 14.09 -3.63
CA ILE A 153 1.93 14.95 -2.77
C ILE A 153 2.71 15.98 -3.59
N ALA A 154 3.49 15.53 -4.57
CA ALA A 154 4.37 16.41 -5.32
C ALA A 154 3.61 17.23 -6.37
N GLY A 155 2.63 16.61 -7.04
CA GLY A 155 1.83 17.22 -8.09
C GLY A 155 0.97 18.37 -7.59
N ILE A 156 0.26 18.20 -6.47
CA ILE A 156 -0.55 19.29 -5.88
C ILE A 156 0.35 20.49 -5.54
N GLY A 157 1.52 20.24 -4.94
CA GLY A 157 2.47 21.29 -4.59
C GLY A 157 3.04 22.04 -5.80
N ILE A 158 3.44 21.32 -6.85
CA ILE A 158 3.99 21.94 -8.06
C ILE A 158 2.89 22.61 -8.89
N GLU A 159 1.72 22.00 -9.03
CA GLU A 159 0.60 22.59 -9.78
C GLU A 159 0.11 23.88 -9.14
N GLY A 160 -0.01 23.93 -7.81
CA GLY A 160 -0.33 25.16 -7.08
C GLY A 160 0.71 26.25 -7.30
N ALA A 161 1.98 25.87 -7.47
CA ALA A 161 3.07 26.81 -7.67
C ALA A 161 3.24 27.30 -9.12
N TRP A 162 3.09 26.43 -10.11
CA TRP A 162 3.35 26.72 -11.53
C TRP A 162 2.06 27.01 -12.30
N GLY A 163 0.91 26.72 -11.71
CA GLY A 163 -0.38 26.72 -12.40
C GLY A 163 -0.56 25.51 -13.31
N SER A 164 -1.80 25.11 -13.51
CA SER A 164 -2.18 23.90 -14.25
C SER A 164 -1.61 23.83 -15.67
N GLY A 165 -1.54 24.94 -16.40
CA GLY A 165 -1.05 24.94 -17.79
C GLY A 165 0.44 24.61 -17.92
N ALA A 166 1.29 25.25 -17.09
CA ALA A 166 2.73 24.97 -17.09
C ALA A 166 3.03 23.58 -16.52
N PHE A 167 2.28 23.18 -15.49
CA PHE A 167 2.37 21.84 -14.91
C PHE A 167 1.99 20.73 -15.91
N ALA A 168 0.90 20.90 -16.67
CA ALA A 168 0.51 19.94 -17.70
C ALA A 168 1.58 19.77 -18.79
N LEU A 169 2.15 20.88 -19.28
CA LEU A 169 3.25 20.82 -20.24
C LEU A 169 4.47 20.09 -19.66
N PHE A 170 4.81 20.38 -18.40
CA PHE A 170 5.88 19.68 -17.70
C PHE A 170 5.63 18.17 -17.61
N CYS A 171 4.44 17.73 -17.20
CA CYS A 171 4.10 16.31 -17.11
C CYS A 171 4.19 15.60 -18.47
N LEU A 172 3.76 16.24 -19.57
CA LEU A 172 3.89 15.68 -20.91
C LEU A 172 5.37 15.48 -21.30
N VAL A 173 6.23 16.46 -21.03
CA VAL A 173 7.67 16.36 -21.27
C VAL A 173 8.30 15.26 -20.40
N ALA A 174 7.89 15.19 -19.12
CA ALA A 174 8.37 14.21 -18.16
C ALA A 174 7.88 12.77 -18.42
N LEU A 175 6.84 12.57 -19.22
CA LEU A 175 6.46 11.26 -19.74
C LEU A 175 7.26 10.92 -21.02
N PHE A 176 7.36 11.88 -21.94
CA PHE A 176 7.96 11.63 -23.25
C PHE A 176 9.45 11.26 -23.19
N PHE A 177 10.26 12.00 -22.42
CA PHE A 177 11.72 11.82 -22.44
C PHE A 177 12.20 10.53 -21.75
N PRO A 178 11.66 10.11 -20.59
CA PRO A 178 11.98 8.80 -20.03
C PRO A 178 11.62 7.64 -20.97
N ALA A 179 10.48 7.71 -21.65
CA ALA A 179 10.11 6.74 -22.68
C ALA A 179 11.13 6.72 -23.84
N LEU A 180 11.52 7.89 -24.34
CA LEU A 180 12.52 8.01 -25.40
C LEU A 180 13.88 7.47 -25.00
N ALA A 181 14.32 7.76 -23.77
CA ALA A 181 15.56 7.25 -23.23
C ALA A 181 15.53 5.72 -23.12
N HIS A 182 14.43 5.15 -22.61
CA HIS A 182 14.27 3.69 -22.51
C HIS A 182 14.22 3.02 -23.89
N ALA A 183 13.53 3.60 -24.87
CA ALA A 183 13.45 3.07 -26.23
C ALA A 183 14.77 3.20 -27.00
N GLY A 184 15.53 4.27 -26.76
CA GLY A 184 16.75 4.60 -27.52
C GLY A 184 18.04 4.03 -26.92
N LEU A 185 18.11 3.91 -25.60
CA LEU A 185 19.27 3.37 -24.89
C LEU A 185 18.99 1.89 -24.63
N ALA A 186 19.27 1.08 -25.65
CA ALA A 186 19.07 -0.38 -25.73
C ALA A 186 19.01 -1.04 -24.35
N ASN A 187 17.82 -1.46 -23.93
CA ASN A 187 17.63 -2.26 -22.72
C ASN A 187 17.98 -3.72 -23.05
N PRO A 188 19.13 -4.26 -22.58
CA PRO A 188 19.55 -5.61 -22.92
C PRO A 188 18.58 -6.69 -22.42
N GLY A 189 17.77 -6.39 -21.39
CA GLY A 189 16.76 -7.30 -20.86
C GLY A 189 15.50 -7.40 -21.72
N GLY A 190 15.28 -6.44 -22.63
CA GLY A 190 14.12 -6.44 -23.53
C GLY A 190 12.75 -6.30 -22.85
N VAL A 191 12.73 -6.04 -21.54
CA VAL A 191 11.50 -5.85 -20.77
C VAL A 191 10.89 -4.49 -21.12
N PRO A 192 9.58 -4.43 -21.44
CA PRO A 192 8.91 -3.17 -21.71
C PRO A 192 8.85 -2.30 -20.46
N PHE A 193 9.06 -1.00 -20.61
CA PHE A 193 8.95 -0.05 -19.50
C PHE A 193 7.51 0.41 -19.34
N SER A 194 6.98 0.27 -18.13
CA SER A 194 5.65 0.76 -17.74
C SER A 194 5.70 1.42 -16.35
N GLY A 195 4.68 2.21 -16.03
CA GLY A 195 4.53 2.91 -14.77
C GLY A 195 4.97 4.37 -14.80
N ALA A 196 4.47 5.14 -13.82
CA ALA A 196 4.72 6.58 -13.71
C ALA A 196 6.10 6.95 -13.15
N SER A 197 7.00 5.99 -12.91
CA SER A 197 8.25 6.20 -12.17
C SER A 197 9.19 7.25 -12.79
N GLY A 198 9.26 7.34 -14.12
CA GLY A 198 9.99 8.40 -14.82
C GLY A 198 9.40 9.81 -14.62
N LEU A 199 8.06 9.92 -14.65
CA LEU A 199 7.34 11.17 -14.35
C LEU A 199 7.54 11.57 -12.89
N LEU A 200 7.48 10.63 -11.96
CA LEU A 200 7.69 10.87 -10.53
C LEU A 200 9.11 11.32 -10.23
N ALA A 201 10.12 10.72 -10.85
CA ALA A 201 11.50 11.17 -10.73
C ALA A 201 11.63 12.67 -11.10
N ALA A 202 11.00 13.08 -12.22
CA ALA A 202 10.97 14.48 -12.64
C ALA A 202 10.22 15.37 -11.64
N LEU A 203 9.03 14.95 -11.19
CA LEU A 203 8.21 15.69 -10.22
C LEU A 203 8.94 15.88 -8.90
N LEU A 204 9.54 14.82 -8.35
CA LEU A 204 10.13 14.84 -7.02
C LEU A 204 11.40 15.68 -6.96
N VAL A 205 12.23 15.67 -8.00
CA VAL A 205 13.40 16.56 -8.04
C VAL A 205 12.99 18.02 -8.26
N ALA A 206 11.96 18.29 -9.08
CA ALA A 206 11.41 19.63 -9.24
C ALA A 206 10.81 20.14 -7.92
N TYR A 207 10.08 19.27 -7.21
CA TYR A 207 9.52 19.55 -5.88
C TYR A 207 10.64 19.82 -4.88
N TRP A 208 11.70 19.01 -4.87
CA TRP A 208 12.84 19.18 -3.98
C TRP A 208 13.57 20.50 -4.20
N LEU A 209 13.96 20.80 -5.44
CA LEU A 209 14.66 22.05 -5.78
C LEU A 209 13.83 23.29 -5.44
N ARG A 210 12.50 23.19 -5.57
CA ARG A 210 11.60 24.27 -5.17
C ARG A 210 11.39 24.35 -3.66
N GLY A 211 11.31 23.21 -2.98
CA GLY A 211 11.07 23.09 -1.54
C GLY A 211 12.15 23.72 -0.67
N TRP A 212 13.33 24.02 -1.23
CA TRP A 212 14.38 24.78 -0.54
C TRP A 212 13.90 26.16 -0.03
N GLY A 213 12.80 26.71 -0.58
CA GLY A 213 12.19 27.96 -0.12
C GLY A 213 11.15 27.86 1.02
N GLY A 214 10.91 26.67 1.60
CA GLY A 214 10.07 26.51 2.81
C GLY A 214 8.55 26.66 2.61
N ARG A 215 8.03 26.54 1.38
CA ARG A 215 6.60 26.78 1.08
C ARG A 215 5.77 25.50 0.88
N LEU A 216 6.37 24.33 1.04
CA LEU A 216 5.71 23.05 0.76
C LEU A 216 5.50 22.29 2.06
N ALA A 217 4.39 21.54 2.15
CA ALA A 217 3.96 20.85 3.36
C ALA A 217 4.97 19.80 3.87
N LEU A 218 5.71 19.17 2.95
CA LEU A 218 6.73 18.19 3.27
C LEU A 218 8.11 18.64 2.78
N PRO A 219 9.19 18.42 3.56
CA PRO A 219 10.55 18.75 3.14
C PRO A 219 10.94 17.96 1.89
N GLY A 220 11.14 18.64 0.76
CA GLY A 220 11.39 17.98 -0.51
C GLY A 220 12.64 17.10 -0.55
N TRP A 221 13.63 17.37 0.31
CA TRP A 221 14.84 16.55 0.45
C TRP A 221 14.56 15.16 1.03
N MET A 222 13.42 14.96 1.72
CA MET A 222 13.02 13.65 2.25
C MET A 222 12.26 12.82 1.21
N LEU A 223 11.45 13.46 0.36
CA LEU A 223 10.56 12.74 -0.55
C LEU A 223 11.30 11.98 -1.64
N LEU A 224 12.34 12.56 -2.24
CA LEU A 224 13.08 11.89 -3.32
C LEU A 224 13.82 10.63 -2.84
N PRO A 225 14.61 10.65 -1.74
CA PRO A 225 15.21 9.44 -1.19
C PRO A 225 14.18 8.40 -0.73
N LEU A 226 13.08 8.84 -0.11
CA LEU A 226 12.02 7.93 0.34
C LEU A 226 11.35 7.23 -0.84
N TRP A 227 11.04 7.96 -1.91
CA TRP A 227 10.50 7.37 -3.14
C TRP A 227 11.49 6.41 -3.78
N LEU A 228 12.77 6.77 -3.90
CA LEU A 228 13.78 5.85 -4.44
C LEU A 228 13.86 4.56 -3.61
N PHE A 229 13.83 4.66 -2.28
CA PHE A 229 13.78 3.50 -1.41
C PHE A 229 12.53 2.64 -1.68
N ALA A 230 11.35 3.26 -1.71
CA ALA A 230 10.09 2.55 -1.96
C ALA A 230 10.07 1.87 -3.35
N GLU A 231 10.51 2.58 -4.39
CA GLU A 231 10.55 2.08 -5.77
C GLU A 231 11.50 0.88 -5.91
N TYR A 232 12.72 0.97 -5.39
CA TYR A 232 13.70 -0.10 -5.59
C TYR A 232 13.51 -1.28 -4.63
N ILE A 233 13.19 -1.01 -3.36
CA ILE A 233 13.07 -2.07 -2.35
C ILE A 233 11.67 -2.68 -2.33
N ILE A 234 10.61 -1.86 -2.31
CA ILE A 234 9.23 -2.34 -2.14
C ILE A 234 8.64 -2.77 -3.48
N VAL A 235 8.73 -1.91 -4.50
CA VAL A 235 8.08 -2.19 -5.81
C VAL A 235 8.87 -3.23 -6.59
N ARG A 236 10.18 -3.04 -6.73
CA ARG A 236 11.00 -3.91 -7.57
C ARG A 236 11.64 -5.08 -6.84
N GLY A 237 11.60 -5.10 -5.51
CA GLY A 237 12.24 -6.15 -4.72
C GLY A 237 13.74 -6.28 -5.01
N VAL A 238 14.39 -5.21 -5.47
CA VAL A 238 15.83 -5.20 -5.77
C VAL A 238 16.55 -5.10 -4.44
N TRP A 239 16.84 -6.26 -3.87
CA TRP A 239 17.91 -6.42 -2.90
C TRP A 239 19.25 -6.32 -3.64
N LEU A 240 20.31 -5.91 -2.94
CA LEU A 240 21.63 -5.50 -3.47
C LEU A 240 22.26 -6.46 -4.50
N ASP A 241 21.78 -7.69 -4.62
CA ASP A 241 22.32 -8.75 -5.48
C ASP A 241 21.74 -8.78 -6.91
N ARG A 242 20.72 -7.95 -7.25
CA ARG A 242 20.06 -7.94 -8.58
C ARG A 242 20.03 -6.57 -9.26
N VAL A 243 21.22 -6.00 -9.48
CA VAL A 243 21.39 -4.65 -10.06
C VAL A 243 21.14 -4.59 -11.59
N GLY A 244 20.85 -5.71 -12.25
CA GLY A 244 20.89 -5.81 -13.72
C GLY A 244 19.73 -5.20 -14.51
N ASP A 245 18.51 -5.15 -13.96
CA ASP A 245 17.29 -4.86 -14.74
C ASP A 245 16.46 -3.61 -14.39
N PRO A 246 16.81 -2.72 -13.43
CA PRO A 246 15.96 -1.56 -13.18
C PRO A 246 16.05 -0.53 -14.33
N PRO A 247 14.96 0.17 -14.70
CA PRO A 247 14.95 1.26 -15.68
C PRO A 247 15.66 2.53 -15.17
N ILE A 248 16.95 2.41 -14.87
CA ILE A 248 17.82 3.47 -14.37
C ILE A 248 17.84 4.64 -15.37
N PHE A 249 17.87 4.35 -16.66
CA PHE A 249 17.89 5.39 -17.70
C PHE A 249 16.60 6.22 -17.72
N ALA A 250 15.44 5.59 -17.51
CA ALA A 250 14.17 6.31 -17.43
C ALA A 250 14.15 7.23 -16.20
N HIS A 251 14.63 6.75 -15.04
CA HIS A 251 14.73 7.55 -13.83
C HIS A 251 15.72 8.72 -13.98
N ALA A 252 16.93 8.45 -14.48
CA ALA A 252 17.97 9.46 -14.69
C ALA A 252 17.50 10.56 -15.65
N THR A 253 16.81 10.17 -16.73
CA THR A 253 16.24 11.12 -17.69
C THR A 253 15.10 11.92 -17.05
N GLY A 254 14.23 11.28 -16.27
CA GLY A 254 13.19 11.96 -15.50
C GLY A 254 13.78 13.01 -14.55
N LEU A 255 14.80 12.64 -13.78
CA LEU A 255 15.53 13.57 -12.90
C LEU A 255 16.10 14.76 -13.68
N ALA A 256 16.78 14.50 -14.81
CA ALA A 256 17.33 15.57 -15.64
C ALA A 256 16.25 16.54 -16.15
N VAL A 257 15.11 16.02 -16.61
CA VAL A 257 13.96 16.84 -17.03
C VAL A 257 13.42 17.70 -15.88
N GLY A 258 13.28 17.12 -14.69
CA GLY A 258 12.82 17.84 -13.50
C GLY A 258 13.76 18.98 -13.11
N ILE A 259 15.08 18.75 -13.12
CA ILE A 259 16.11 19.76 -12.84
C ILE A 259 16.02 20.92 -13.85
N LEU A 260 15.96 20.59 -15.15
CA LEU A 260 15.89 21.59 -16.22
C LEU A 260 14.59 22.40 -16.16
N ALA A 261 13.46 21.77 -15.84
CA ALA A 261 12.19 22.45 -15.68
C ALA A 261 12.20 23.41 -14.49
N ALA A 262 12.68 22.95 -13.33
CA ALA A 262 12.79 23.78 -12.13
C ALA A 262 13.71 24.99 -12.35
N ALA A 263 14.88 24.77 -12.96
CA ALA A 263 15.80 25.85 -13.33
C ALA A 263 15.17 26.82 -14.34
N GLY A 264 14.51 26.31 -15.38
CA GLY A 264 13.87 27.10 -16.41
C GLY A 264 12.73 27.99 -15.88
N VAL A 265 11.87 27.45 -15.02
CA VAL A 265 10.79 28.21 -14.37
C VAL A 265 11.36 29.31 -13.48
N GLY A 266 12.43 29.02 -12.74
CA GLY A 266 13.16 30.00 -11.92
C GLY A 266 13.80 31.11 -12.74
N MET A 267 14.54 30.77 -13.80
CA MET A 267 15.26 31.74 -14.64
C MET A 267 14.33 32.64 -15.46
N LEU A 268 13.21 32.10 -15.96
CA LEU A 268 12.25 32.87 -16.77
C LEU A 268 11.36 33.79 -15.93
N GLY A 269 11.44 33.71 -14.60
CA GLY A 269 10.56 34.45 -13.68
C GLY A 269 9.09 34.12 -13.92
N LEU A 270 8.79 32.92 -14.44
CA LEU A 270 7.43 32.50 -14.76
C LEU A 270 6.57 32.52 -13.51
N GLU A 271 7.13 32.20 -12.35
CA GLU A 271 6.41 32.25 -11.07
C GLU A 271 5.91 33.65 -10.73
N ARG A 272 6.72 34.68 -10.95
CA ARG A 272 6.31 36.08 -10.72
C ARG A 272 5.21 36.46 -11.70
N ARG A 273 5.38 36.13 -12.97
CA ARG A 273 4.39 36.42 -14.02
C ARG A 273 3.08 35.66 -13.83
N LEU A 274 3.13 34.43 -13.33
CA LEU A 274 1.97 33.60 -13.05
C LEU A 274 1.25 34.06 -11.78
N ALA A 275 1.99 34.45 -10.74
CA ALA A 275 1.44 35.08 -9.55
C ALA A 275 0.76 36.43 -9.89
N GLU A 276 1.37 37.24 -10.76
CA GLU A 276 0.80 38.50 -11.26
C GLU A 276 -0.44 38.26 -12.14
N ARG A 277 -0.43 37.25 -13.01
CA ARG A 277 -1.57 36.90 -13.90
C ARG A 277 -2.70 36.18 -13.19
N ALA A 278 -2.43 35.54 -12.05
CA ALA A 278 -3.48 34.90 -11.25
C ALA A 278 -4.53 35.90 -10.77
N GLY A 279 -4.24 37.21 -10.87
CA GLY A 279 -5.12 38.30 -10.47
C GLY A 279 -5.26 38.37 -8.95
N PRO A 280 -5.57 39.54 -8.38
CA PRO A 280 -6.00 39.62 -7.00
C PRO A 280 -7.40 39.01 -6.90
N SER A 281 -7.47 37.67 -6.92
CA SER A 281 -8.65 36.96 -6.42
C SER A 281 -8.88 37.41 -4.98
N GLN A 282 -10.14 37.66 -4.62
CA GLN A 282 -10.65 38.24 -3.36
C GLN A 282 -10.16 37.59 -2.04
N SER A 283 -9.28 36.59 -2.09
CA SER A 283 -8.45 36.10 -0.97
C SER A 283 -7.02 36.63 -1.06
N ALA A 284 -6.84 37.92 -1.37
CA ALA A 284 -5.61 38.59 -1.00
C ALA A 284 -5.64 38.67 0.52
N SER A 285 -5.10 37.63 1.17
CA SER A 285 -4.91 37.55 2.62
C SER A 285 -4.49 38.94 3.10
N ASN A 286 -5.31 39.51 3.97
CA ASN A 286 -5.15 40.87 4.47
C ASN A 286 -3.65 41.08 4.75
N PRO A 287 -2.99 42.12 4.18
CA PRO A 287 -1.53 42.25 4.31
C PRO A 287 -1.07 42.23 5.77
N ALA A 288 -1.93 42.61 6.71
CA ALA A 288 -1.70 42.46 8.14
C ALA A 288 -1.55 41.00 8.59
N LEU A 289 -2.33 40.06 8.08
CA LEU A 289 -2.19 38.61 8.35
C LEU A 289 -0.82 38.09 7.89
N ALA A 290 -0.38 38.47 6.69
CA ALA A 290 0.93 38.06 6.16
C ALA A 290 2.08 38.68 6.97
N LEU A 291 1.94 39.92 7.40
CA LEU A 291 2.91 40.59 8.28
C LEU A 291 2.95 39.95 9.67
N ALA A 292 1.79 39.65 10.25
CA ALA A 292 1.67 39.01 11.55
C ALA A 292 2.25 37.59 11.53
N ALA A 293 1.92 36.77 10.53
CA ALA A 293 2.47 35.43 10.36
C ALA A 293 4.01 35.46 10.23
N ARG A 294 4.55 36.44 9.50
CA ARG A 294 6.01 36.63 9.42
C ARG A 294 6.62 37.05 10.75
N ALA A 295 5.98 37.98 11.46
CA ALA A 295 6.44 38.44 12.77
C ALA A 295 6.44 37.29 13.81
N ILE A 296 5.41 36.44 13.82
CA ILE A 296 5.36 35.22 14.66
C ILE A 296 6.51 34.28 14.31
N ALA A 297 6.75 34.02 13.02
CA ALA A 297 7.86 33.16 12.58
C ALA A 297 9.26 33.70 12.97
N GLU A 298 9.38 35.03 13.09
CA GLU A 298 10.60 35.70 13.55
C GLU A 298 10.66 35.87 15.09
N GLY A 299 9.67 35.36 15.85
CA GLY A 299 9.57 35.48 17.30
C GLY A 299 9.22 36.90 17.80
N GLN A 300 8.71 37.75 16.92
CA GLN A 300 8.35 39.15 17.20
C GLN A 300 6.84 39.28 17.53
N LEU A 301 6.41 38.70 18.64
CA LEU A 301 4.99 38.59 18.99
C LEU A 301 4.29 39.95 19.14
N GLU A 302 4.97 40.96 19.71
CA GLU A 302 4.44 42.33 19.80
C GLU A 302 4.23 43.02 18.44
N ALA A 303 5.07 42.69 17.45
CA ALA A 303 4.91 43.21 16.10
C ALA A 303 3.73 42.54 15.39
N ALA A 304 3.54 41.24 15.62
CA ALA A 304 2.35 40.52 15.15
C ALA A 304 1.07 41.06 15.80
N TRP A 305 1.08 41.25 17.12
CA TRP A 305 -0.01 41.85 17.88
C TRP A 305 -0.38 43.23 17.34
N SER A 306 0.62 44.10 17.13
CA SER A 306 0.40 45.44 16.59
C SER A 306 -0.16 45.40 15.16
N ALA A 307 0.29 44.46 14.33
CA ALA A 307 -0.22 44.34 12.96
C ALA A 307 -1.69 43.89 12.95
N LEU A 308 -2.04 42.87 13.75
CA LEU A 308 -3.40 42.35 13.85
C LEU A 308 -4.36 43.35 14.51
N SER A 309 -3.99 43.90 15.68
CA SER A 309 -4.85 44.87 16.39
C SER A 309 -5.18 46.12 15.56
N ASN A 310 -4.20 46.69 14.84
CA ASN A 310 -4.44 47.83 13.97
C ASN A 310 -5.38 47.49 12.81
N ALA A 311 -5.18 46.33 12.18
CA ALA A 311 -6.00 45.93 11.04
C ALA A 311 -7.41 45.45 11.45
N ALA A 312 -7.57 44.89 12.65
CA ALA A 312 -8.88 44.58 13.24
C ALA A 312 -9.66 45.86 13.58
N ALA A 313 -8.95 46.89 14.06
CA ALA A 313 -9.56 48.19 14.31
C ALA A 313 -10.04 48.87 13.01
N GLU A 314 -9.35 48.63 11.89
CA GLU A 314 -9.75 49.12 10.57
C GLU A 314 -10.89 48.30 9.94
N ASN A 315 -10.89 46.98 10.14
CA ASN A 315 -11.88 46.08 9.57
C ASN A 315 -12.32 45.00 10.59
N PRO A 316 -13.22 45.35 11.53
CA PRO A 316 -13.67 44.42 12.57
C PRO A 316 -14.57 43.30 12.04
N GLU A 317 -15.04 43.38 10.79
CA GLU A 317 -15.85 42.35 10.13
C GLU A 317 -14.98 41.29 9.41
N ASP A 318 -13.66 41.44 9.39
CA ASP A 318 -12.74 40.47 8.78
C ASP A 318 -12.51 39.27 9.70
N ASP A 319 -13.32 38.22 9.50
CA ASP A 319 -13.30 36.99 10.31
C ASP A 319 -11.88 36.38 10.43
N GLU A 320 -11.11 36.31 9.33
CA GLU A 320 -9.77 35.70 9.35
C GLU A 320 -8.84 36.47 10.28
N LEU A 321 -9.00 37.79 10.33
CA LEU A 321 -8.16 38.66 11.11
C LEU A 321 -8.51 38.64 12.59
N VAL A 322 -9.80 38.66 12.92
CA VAL A 322 -10.28 38.51 14.30
C VAL A 322 -9.83 37.16 14.87
N LEU A 323 -9.92 36.09 14.08
CA LEU A 323 -9.49 34.75 14.49
C LEU A 323 -7.99 34.66 14.70
N ALA A 324 -7.18 35.16 13.75
CA ALA A 324 -5.73 35.19 13.92
C ALA A 324 -5.31 36.01 15.15
N TRP A 325 -6.03 37.10 15.45
CA TRP A 325 -5.75 37.90 16.64
C TRP A 325 -6.17 37.20 17.93
N TRP A 326 -7.33 36.53 17.95
CA TRP A 326 -7.80 35.73 19.07
C TRP A 326 -6.83 34.57 19.39
N GLU A 327 -6.36 33.85 18.37
CA GLU A 327 -5.37 32.77 18.52
C GLU A 327 -4.08 33.30 19.16
N LEU A 328 -3.52 34.40 18.64
CA LEU A 328 -2.34 35.04 19.22
C LEU A 328 -2.59 35.54 20.66
N ALA A 329 -3.79 36.02 20.97
CA ALA A 329 -4.16 36.47 22.30
C ALA A 329 -4.25 35.32 23.31
N CYS A 330 -4.72 34.14 22.90
CA CYS A 330 -4.70 32.95 23.76
C CYS A 330 -3.26 32.50 24.05
N GLU A 331 -2.39 32.51 23.05
CA GLU A 331 -0.97 32.15 23.19
C GLU A 331 -0.22 33.09 24.16
N GLU A 332 -0.46 34.40 24.07
CA GLU A 332 0.20 35.40 24.91
C GLU A 332 -0.47 35.61 26.28
N GLY A 333 -1.55 34.88 26.58
CA GLY A 333 -2.32 35.06 27.82
C GLY A 333 -3.04 36.43 27.89
N ARG A 334 -3.38 37.00 26.73
CA ARG A 334 -4.04 38.30 26.55
C ARG A 334 -5.45 38.18 25.97
N ALA A 335 -6.07 37.00 26.07
CA ALA A 335 -7.39 36.71 25.52
C ALA A 335 -8.48 37.70 25.97
N GLY A 336 -8.42 38.17 27.22
CA GLY A 336 -9.35 39.17 27.75
C GLY A 336 -9.37 40.51 26.98
N GLU A 337 -8.32 40.86 26.22
CA GLU A 337 -8.28 42.08 25.39
C GLU A 337 -9.04 41.93 24.07
N VAL A 338 -9.28 40.70 23.60
CA VAL A 338 -9.82 40.40 22.26
C VAL A 338 -11.18 39.72 22.32
N VAL A 339 -11.60 39.26 23.50
CA VAL A 339 -12.83 38.48 23.70
C VAL A 339 -14.09 39.16 23.14
N ASP A 340 -14.23 40.48 23.26
CA ASP A 340 -15.39 41.21 22.75
C ASP A 340 -15.53 41.11 21.22
N LEU A 341 -14.45 40.82 20.50
CA LEU A 341 -14.46 40.61 19.05
C LEU A 341 -14.85 39.18 18.66
N ILE A 342 -14.57 38.18 19.50
CA ILE A 342 -14.95 36.78 19.21
C ILE A 342 -16.39 36.47 19.62
N LEU A 343 -16.95 37.17 20.62
CA LEU A 343 -18.33 36.93 21.10
C LEU A 343 -19.40 37.06 19.99
N PRO A 344 -19.39 38.08 19.11
CA PRO A 344 -20.31 38.15 17.97
C PRO A 344 -20.21 36.95 17.04
N ARG A 345 -19.01 36.37 16.89
CA ARG A 345 -18.79 35.19 16.06
C ARG A 345 -19.41 33.94 16.68
N ILE A 346 -19.21 33.71 17.97
CA ILE A 346 -19.87 32.62 18.72
C ILE A 346 -21.39 32.73 18.57
N ALA A 347 -21.93 33.95 18.68
CA ALA A 347 -23.36 34.19 18.52
C ALA A 347 -23.87 33.97 17.09
N GLU A 348 -23.03 34.11 16.07
CA GLU A 348 -23.32 33.79 14.67
C GLU A 348 -23.30 32.28 14.42
N GLU A 349 -22.29 31.55 14.92
CA GLU A 349 -22.19 30.09 14.77
C GLU A 349 -23.36 29.38 15.45
N LEU A 350 -23.70 29.80 16.68
CA LEU A 350 -24.90 29.32 17.38
C LEU A 350 -26.21 29.64 16.64
N ARG A 351 -26.23 30.64 15.75
CA ARG A 351 -27.41 30.97 14.93
C ARG A 351 -27.48 30.13 13.66
N ARG A 352 -26.33 29.76 13.09
CA ARG A 352 -26.21 28.86 11.94
C ARG A 352 -26.43 27.40 12.31
N GLY A 353 -26.38 27.07 13.60
CA GLY A 353 -26.47 25.70 14.10
C GLY A 353 -25.11 24.99 14.15
N ASP A 354 -24.01 25.73 13.97
CA ASP A 354 -22.64 25.21 14.14
C ASP A 354 -22.27 25.28 15.63
N GLY A 355 -22.87 24.36 16.40
CA GLY A 355 -22.68 24.29 17.85
C GLY A 355 -21.26 23.88 18.25
N GLU A 356 -20.60 23.03 17.46
CA GLU A 356 -19.26 22.52 17.77
C GLU A 356 -18.22 23.63 17.79
N THR A 357 -18.17 24.45 16.74
CA THR A 357 -17.23 25.58 16.64
C THR A 357 -17.46 26.60 17.77
N ALA A 358 -18.72 26.88 18.10
CA ALA A 358 -19.07 27.78 19.21
C ALA A 358 -18.60 27.23 20.57
N ILE A 359 -18.69 25.91 20.77
CA ILE A 359 -18.25 25.23 21.98
C ILE A 359 -16.73 25.28 22.13
N GLU A 360 -15.97 25.12 21.04
CA GLU A 360 -14.50 25.26 21.07
C GLU A 360 -14.08 26.64 21.59
N TYR A 361 -14.62 27.71 20.99
CA TYR A 361 -14.32 29.08 21.45
C TYR A 361 -14.74 29.32 22.90
N TRP A 362 -15.83 28.71 23.35
CA TRP A 362 -16.23 28.82 24.74
C TRP A 362 -15.18 28.24 25.70
N PHE A 363 -14.66 27.05 25.41
CA PHE A 363 -13.65 26.45 26.27
C PHE A 363 -12.36 27.27 26.27
N GLU A 364 -11.98 27.86 25.13
CA GLU A 364 -10.88 28.81 25.08
C GLU A 364 -11.12 30.04 25.95
N ILE A 365 -12.33 30.62 25.92
CA ILE A 365 -12.70 31.75 26.79
C ILE A 365 -12.66 31.35 28.27
N VAL A 366 -13.24 30.20 28.64
CA VAL A 366 -13.24 29.74 30.03
C VAL A 366 -11.82 29.49 30.55
N HIS A 367 -10.93 29.02 29.68
CA HIS A 367 -9.54 28.71 30.04
C HIS A 367 -8.64 29.95 30.07
N HIS A 368 -8.65 30.76 29.01
CA HIS A 368 -7.71 31.87 28.81
C HIS A 368 -8.23 33.23 29.32
N ALA A 369 -9.54 33.38 29.50
CA ALA A 369 -10.17 34.62 29.96
C ALA A 369 -11.32 34.35 30.95
N PRO A 370 -11.08 33.63 32.07
CA PRO A 370 -12.13 33.21 32.99
C PRO A 370 -12.87 34.38 33.65
N GLU A 371 -12.25 35.54 33.77
CA GLU A 371 -12.81 36.75 34.36
C GLU A 371 -13.76 37.52 33.45
N VAL A 372 -13.83 37.18 32.16
CA VAL A 372 -14.68 37.89 31.21
C VAL A 372 -16.14 37.50 31.39
N GLU A 373 -16.98 38.52 31.57
CA GLU A 373 -18.43 38.38 31.57
C GLU A 373 -18.93 38.18 30.14
N VAL A 374 -19.56 37.02 29.89
CA VAL A 374 -20.19 36.70 28.60
C VAL A 374 -21.69 36.89 28.72
N GLU A 375 -22.30 37.59 27.75
CA GLU A 375 -23.74 37.90 27.74
C GLU A 375 -24.58 36.65 28.04
N ALA A 376 -25.54 36.78 28.96
CA ALA A 376 -26.45 35.70 29.39
C ALA A 376 -27.10 34.96 28.20
N ARG A 377 -27.39 35.69 27.11
CA ARG A 377 -28.03 35.12 25.92
C ARG A 377 -27.14 34.12 25.19
N ILE A 378 -25.84 34.41 25.07
CA ILE A 378 -24.87 33.54 24.41
C ILE A 378 -24.64 32.31 25.28
N THR A 379 -24.39 32.50 26.58
CA THR A 379 -24.13 31.41 27.53
C THR A 379 -25.32 30.47 27.71
N ALA A 380 -26.56 30.98 27.71
CA ALA A 380 -27.75 30.13 27.77
C ALA A 380 -27.94 29.26 26.50
N ARG A 381 -27.67 29.81 25.31
CA ARG A 381 -27.73 29.02 24.05
C ARG A 381 -26.61 28.01 23.96
N LEU A 382 -25.42 28.41 24.40
CA LEU A 382 -24.28 27.52 24.43
C LEU A 382 -24.49 26.35 25.41
N ALA A 383 -25.12 26.61 26.55
CA ALA A 383 -25.48 25.55 27.48
C ALA A 383 -26.37 24.48 26.86
N GLU A 384 -27.30 24.87 25.98
CA GLU A 384 -28.15 23.92 25.25
C GLU A 384 -27.35 23.11 24.24
N ALA A 385 -26.47 23.76 23.46
CA ALA A 385 -25.56 23.05 22.56
C ALA A 385 -24.64 22.05 23.33
N LEU A 386 -24.20 22.42 24.53
CA LEU A 386 -23.42 21.55 25.41
C LEU A 386 -24.25 20.38 25.97
N ILE A 387 -25.53 20.60 26.29
CA ILE A 387 -26.47 19.53 26.70
C ILE A 387 -26.69 18.54 25.54
N GLU A 388 -26.94 19.04 24.33
CA GLU A 388 -27.10 18.22 23.14
C GLU A 388 -25.86 17.37 22.85
N ARG A 389 -24.66 17.90 23.13
CA ARG A 389 -23.39 17.16 23.03
C ARG A 389 -23.13 16.19 24.19
N GLY A 390 -23.92 16.24 25.27
CA GLY A 390 -23.72 15.44 26.48
C GLY A 390 -22.67 16.00 27.48
N ASP A 391 -22.19 17.23 27.28
CA ASP A 391 -21.19 17.87 28.14
C ASP A 391 -21.83 18.59 29.34
N SER A 392 -22.22 17.78 30.34
CA SER A 392 -22.91 18.26 31.53
C SER A 392 -22.07 19.21 32.40
N ALA A 393 -20.73 19.16 32.32
CA ALA A 393 -19.86 20.03 33.10
C ALA A 393 -19.76 21.42 32.46
N GLY A 394 -19.51 21.47 31.14
CA GLY A 394 -19.52 22.71 30.37
C GLY A 394 -20.88 23.40 30.44
N ALA A 395 -21.98 22.65 30.29
CA ALA A 395 -23.33 23.19 30.36
C ALA A 395 -23.62 23.87 31.71
N ARG A 396 -23.21 23.24 32.83
CA ARG A 396 -23.35 23.84 34.17
C ARG A 396 -22.58 25.15 34.31
N GLU A 397 -21.34 25.20 33.81
CA GLU A 397 -20.54 26.42 33.83
C GLU A 397 -21.17 27.54 32.99
N ALA A 398 -21.67 27.22 31.80
CA ALA A 398 -22.35 28.19 30.95
C ALA A 398 -23.64 28.72 31.60
N LEU A 399 -24.47 27.84 32.18
CA LEU A 399 -25.69 28.25 32.89
C LEU A 399 -25.38 29.09 34.15
N ARG A 400 -24.30 28.77 34.87
CA ARG A 400 -23.83 29.55 36.02
C ARG A 400 -23.50 30.99 35.61
N ARG A 401 -22.70 31.17 34.55
CA ARG A 401 -22.37 32.51 34.03
C ARG A 401 -23.60 33.25 33.52
N ALA A 402 -24.56 32.56 32.91
CA ALA A 402 -25.83 33.17 32.48
C ALA A 402 -26.63 33.76 33.66
N VAL A 403 -26.59 33.11 34.83
CA VAL A 403 -27.26 33.59 36.06
C VAL A 403 -26.48 34.72 36.75
N GLU A 404 -25.16 34.70 36.67
CA GLU A 404 -24.29 35.75 37.22
C GLU A 404 -24.48 37.09 36.47
N ASP A 405 -24.77 37.07 35.16
CA ASP A 405 -25.14 38.25 34.37
C ASP A 405 -26.59 38.72 34.65
N THR A 406 -26.77 39.32 35.82
CA THR A 406 -28.07 39.84 36.27
C THR A 406 -28.62 41.00 35.42
N GLN A 407 -27.80 41.64 34.58
CA GLN A 407 -28.25 42.76 33.72
C GLN A 407 -28.75 42.26 32.36
N GLY A 408 -28.10 41.23 31.79
CA GLY A 408 -28.50 40.61 30.52
C GLY A 408 -29.58 39.54 30.65
N LEU A 409 -29.78 38.96 31.84
CA LEU A 409 -30.75 37.89 32.05
C LEU A 409 -32.20 38.40 32.14
N THR A 410 -32.85 38.53 30.97
CA THR A 410 -34.29 38.83 30.88
C THR A 410 -35.17 37.73 31.49
N THR A 411 -36.40 38.06 31.87
CA THR A 411 -37.38 37.10 32.45
C THR A 411 -37.56 35.84 31.60
N ALA A 412 -37.72 36.00 30.28
CA ALA A 412 -37.87 34.88 29.35
C ALA A 412 -36.60 34.02 29.26
N LEU A 413 -35.43 34.65 29.30
CA LEU A 413 -34.15 33.95 29.29
C LEU A 413 -33.91 33.21 30.62
N ALA A 414 -34.28 33.82 31.75
CA ALA A 414 -34.26 33.17 33.05
C ALA A 414 -35.15 31.92 33.08
N GLN A 415 -36.38 31.97 32.54
CA GLN A 415 -37.24 30.79 32.40
C GLN A 415 -36.61 29.70 31.52
N ARG A 416 -35.89 30.08 30.46
CA ARG A 416 -35.14 29.13 29.62
C ARG A 416 -34.01 28.47 30.40
N VAL A 417 -33.22 29.25 31.14
CA VAL A 417 -32.16 28.74 32.03
C VAL A 417 -32.73 27.81 33.10
N VAL A 418 -33.89 28.11 33.70
CA VAL A 418 -34.57 27.21 34.65
C VAL A 418 -34.82 25.84 34.03
N ARG A 419 -35.34 25.78 32.80
CA ARG A 419 -35.64 24.52 32.12
C ARG A 419 -34.36 23.72 31.86
N SER A 420 -33.32 24.34 31.31
CA SER A 420 -32.06 23.66 31.00
C SER A 420 -31.28 23.24 32.25
N ALA A 421 -31.36 24.01 33.34
CA ALA A 421 -30.65 23.72 34.59
C ALA A 421 -31.36 22.71 35.50
N ARG A 422 -32.64 22.42 35.27
CA ARG A 422 -33.50 21.63 36.18
C ARG A 422 -32.94 20.25 36.49
N GLU A 423 -32.41 19.57 35.47
CA GLU A 423 -31.84 18.23 35.59
C GLU A 423 -30.33 18.26 35.90
N LEU A 424 -29.65 19.36 35.55
CA LEU A 424 -28.20 19.48 35.69
C LEU A 424 -27.75 20.02 37.05
N ASP A 425 -28.36 21.12 37.51
CA ASP A 425 -28.02 21.77 38.78
C ASP A 425 -29.24 22.53 39.35
N PRO A 426 -29.95 21.93 40.33
CA PRO A 426 -31.12 22.54 40.96
C PRO A 426 -30.86 23.92 41.58
N LYS A 427 -29.63 24.22 42.02
CA LYS A 427 -29.31 25.52 42.61
C LYS A 427 -29.28 26.62 41.56
N ILE A 428 -28.73 26.32 40.38
CA ILE A 428 -28.74 27.25 39.24
C ILE A 428 -30.19 27.49 38.78
N ALA A 429 -30.99 26.43 38.69
CA ALA A 429 -32.41 26.54 38.37
C ALA A 429 -33.17 27.43 39.37
N GLN A 430 -32.96 27.24 40.68
CA GLN A 430 -33.56 28.08 41.72
C GLN A 430 -33.10 29.55 41.63
N ALA A 431 -31.82 29.80 41.37
CA ALA A 431 -31.30 31.15 41.22
C ALA A 431 -31.91 31.88 40.01
N ALA A 432 -32.03 31.21 38.87
CA ALA A 432 -32.71 31.73 37.68
C ALA A 432 -34.21 31.98 37.93
N ALA A 433 -34.90 31.07 38.64
CA ALA A 433 -36.30 31.22 39.02
C ALA A 433 -36.52 32.47 39.91
N ALA A 434 -35.63 32.70 40.88
CA ALA A 434 -35.68 33.88 41.75
C ALA A 434 -35.47 35.19 40.97
N ILE A 435 -34.72 35.18 39.87
CA ILE A 435 -34.57 36.34 38.98
C ILE A 435 -35.87 36.56 38.19
N ALA A 436 -36.43 35.52 37.57
CA ALA A 436 -37.67 35.60 36.79
C ALA A 436 -38.88 36.10 37.62
N LEU A 437 -39.01 35.67 38.88
CA LEU A 437 -40.12 36.05 39.75
C LEU A 437 -40.17 37.54 40.13
N LYS A 438 -39.07 38.27 39.95
CA LYS A 438 -39.02 39.72 40.16
C LYS A 438 -39.83 40.49 39.12
N ASP A 439 -40.11 39.90 37.96
CA ASP A 439 -40.91 40.53 36.93
C ASP A 439 -42.40 40.48 37.30
N PRO A 440 -43.07 41.64 37.49
CA PRO A 440 -44.49 41.67 37.81
C PRO A 440 -45.39 41.23 36.64
N GLN A 441 -44.87 41.18 35.40
CA GLN A 441 -45.62 40.79 34.21
C GLN A 441 -45.57 39.28 33.93
N LEU A 442 -44.84 38.51 34.74
CA LEU A 442 -44.79 37.05 34.63
C LEU A 442 -46.21 36.47 34.70
N ASP A 443 -46.54 35.59 33.76
CA ASP A 443 -47.86 34.97 33.71
C ASP A 443 -48.13 34.17 35.01
N PRO A 444 -49.39 34.13 35.49
CA PRO A 444 -49.70 33.50 36.78
C PRO A 444 -49.30 32.03 36.87
N ALA A 445 -49.36 31.27 35.78
CA ALA A 445 -49.05 29.85 35.77
C ALA A 445 -47.54 29.59 35.89
N SER A 446 -46.73 30.32 35.12
CA SER A 446 -45.27 30.28 35.27
C SER A 446 -44.83 30.79 36.63
N ARG A 447 -45.51 31.82 37.17
CA ARG A 447 -45.23 32.30 38.54
C ARG A 447 -45.46 31.20 39.57
N GLU A 448 -46.61 30.53 39.52
CA GLU A 448 -46.93 29.42 40.44
C GLU A 448 -45.91 28.28 40.32
N ALA A 449 -45.53 27.90 39.10
CA ALA A 449 -44.55 26.83 38.88
C ALA A 449 -43.13 27.21 39.36
N LEU A 450 -42.68 28.45 39.15
CA LEU A 450 -41.40 28.94 39.66
C LEU A 450 -41.41 29.10 41.19
N GLU A 451 -42.53 29.51 41.79
CA GLU A 451 -42.71 29.55 43.25
C GLU A 451 -42.67 28.13 43.84
N ALA A 452 -43.34 27.16 43.21
CA ALA A 452 -43.29 25.75 43.62
C ALA A 452 -41.87 25.16 43.57
N LEU A 453 -41.07 25.52 42.55
CA LEU A 453 -39.67 25.10 42.43
C LEU A 453 -38.81 25.64 43.60
N LEU A 454 -39.06 26.88 44.05
CA LEU A 454 -38.36 27.48 45.19
C LEU A 454 -38.81 26.92 46.54
N GLU A 455 -40.09 26.57 46.70
CA GLU A 455 -40.63 26.04 47.97
C GLU A 455 -40.25 24.59 48.22
N THR A 456 -40.37 23.75 47.20
CA THR A 456 -40.15 22.31 47.34
C THR A 456 -38.67 21.96 47.33
N GLY A 457 -37.84 22.79 46.68
CA GLY A 457 -36.48 22.41 46.30
C GLY A 457 -36.42 21.15 45.42
N ASP A 458 -37.59 20.67 44.96
CA ASP A 458 -37.77 19.44 44.23
C ASP A 458 -37.84 19.80 42.74
N PRO A 459 -36.87 19.36 41.92
CA PRO A 459 -36.90 19.59 40.50
C PRO A 459 -38.06 18.84 39.81
N GLY A 460 -38.96 18.12 40.49
CA GLY A 460 -40.06 17.36 39.87
C GLY A 460 -41.28 18.14 39.35
N ALA A 461 -41.48 19.42 39.68
CA ALA A 461 -42.65 20.20 39.23
C ALA A 461 -42.53 20.69 37.77
N GLU A 462 -43.34 20.14 36.85
CA GLU A 462 -43.26 20.39 35.41
C GLU A 462 -43.79 21.78 35.01
N LEU A 463 -42.94 22.58 34.35
CA LEU A 463 -43.32 23.85 33.71
C LEU A 463 -44.08 23.54 32.41
N THR A 464 -45.35 23.17 32.49
CA THR A 464 -46.19 23.02 31.30
C THR A 464 -46.40 24.38 30.65
N PRO A 465 -46.01 24.58 29.37
CA PRO A 465 -46.33 25.82 28.67
C PRO A 465 -47.85 25.96 28.59
N SER A 466 -48.38 27.11 29.02
CA SER A 466 -49.78 27.45 28.78
C SER A 466 -50.02 27.43 27.27
N HIS A 467 -50.81 26.47 26.80
CA HIS A 467 -51.33 26.46 25.43
C HIS A 467 -51.90 27.84 25.10
N GLU A 468 -51.26 28.54 24.16
CA GLU A 468 -51.84 29.73 23.54
C GLU A 468 -53.08 29.31 22.77
N ASP A 469 -54.16 30.08 23.00
CA ASP A 469 -55.46 29.91 22.42
C ASP A 469 -55.43 29.72 20.90
N GLU A 470 -56.16 28.69 20.48
CA GLU A 470 -56.57 28.36 19.13
C GLU A 470 -57.39 29.53 18.53
N VAL A 471 -56.70 30.53 17.95
CA VAL A 471 -57.34 31.58 17.13
C VAL A 471 -57.43 31.06 15.70
N THR A 472 -58.62 30.57 15.35
CA THR A 472 -59.05 30.36 13.97
C THR A 472 -59.11 31.72 13.26
N ASP A 473 -58.23 31.97 12.29
CA ASP A 473 -58.61 32.81 11.14
C ASP A 473 -57.82 32.50 9.87
N SER A 474 -58.58 32.45 8.79
CA SER A 474 -58.22 32.01 7.44
C SER A 474 -57.28 32.97 6.70
N VAL A 475 -56.15 32.48 6.19
CA VAL A 475 -55.43 33.08 5.04
C VAL A 475 -54.84 31.98 4.14
N ASP A 476 -54.99 32.18 2.83
CA ASP A 476 -54.62 31.34 1.67
C ASP A 476 -53.17 30.75 1.67
N PRO A 477 -52.95 29.57 1.06
CA PRO A 477 -51.65 28.90 1.06
C PRO A 477 -50.73 29.32 -0.10
N ALA A 478 -49.45 29.53 0.23
CA ALA A 478 -48.32 29.50 -0.70
C ALA A 478 -47.71 28.07 -0.73
N PRO A 479 -46.98 27.68 -1.80
CA PRO A 479 -46.74 26.28 -2.14
C PRO A 479 -45.68 25.57 -1.25
N PRO A 480 -45.66 24.22 -1.23
CA PRO A 480 -45.04 23.44 -0.17
C PRO A 480 -43.51 23.35 -0.34
N ILE A 481 -42.81 23.52 0.77
CA ILE A 481 -41.42 23.12 0.94
C ILE A 481 -41.45 21.64 1.37
N LEU A 482 -40.64 20.81 0.71
CA LEU A 482 -40.47 19.39 1.00
C LEU A 482 -40.07 19.16 2.46
N ASP A 483 -40.86 18.36 3.17
CA ASP A 483 -40.50 17.75 4.45
C ASP A 483 -39.78 16.43 4.17
N LEU A 484 -38.59 16.28 4.76
CA LEU A 484 -37.59 15.27 4.43
C LEU A 484 -37.18 14.47 5.68
N ASN A 485 -38.12 14.26 6.61
CA ASN A 485 -37.83 13.64 7.92
C ASN A 485 -38.55 12.30 8.22
N ASP A 486 -39.14 11.63 7.23
CA ASP A 486 -39.64 10.26 7.42
C ASP A 486 -38.62 9.22 6.94
N ARG A 487 -37.69 8.86 7.84
CA ARG A 487 -37.07 7.51 7.95
C ARG A 487 -35.97 7.52 9.01
N ILE A 488 -36.24 6.87 10.15
CA ILE A 488 -35.39 5.89 10.84
C ILE A 488 -36.31 5.27 11.92
N GLN A 489 -36.81 4.06 11.66
CA GLN A 489 -37.19 3.12 12.71
C GLN A 489 -36.09 2.06 12.70
N SER A 490 -35.27 2.05 13.75
CA SER A 490 -34.30 1.01 14.04
C SER A 490 -34.97 -0.02 14.95
N ASP A 491 -34.98 -1.27 14.50
CA ASP A 491 -35.22 -2.44 15.33
C ASP A 491 -33.97 -2.65 16.21
N GLU A 492 -34.11 -2.44 17.52
CA GLU A 492 -33.16 -2.88 18.55
C GLU A 492 -33.71 -4.16 19.19
N GLU A 493 -33.05 -5.29 18.92
CA GLU A 493 -33.25 -6.55 19.63
C GLU A 493 -32.26 -6.65 20.80
N ASP A 494 -32.81 -6.90 21.99
CA ASP A 494 -32.12 -7.28 23.24
C ASP A 494 -31.18 -8.48 23.05
N PRO A 495 -30.16 -8.59 23.94
CA PRO A 495 -30.02 -9.87 24.62
C PRO A 495 -29.86 -9.77 26.14
N GLU A 496 -30.47 -10.75 26.76
CA GLU A 496 -30.71 -11.00 28.16
C GLU A 496 -29.43 -11.05 29.03
N GLU A 497 -29.52 -10.39 30.19
CA GLU A 497 -28.65 -10.64 31.34
C GLU A 497 -29.04 -11.95 32.05
N SER A 498 -28.05 -12.75 32.44
CA SER A 498 -28.18 -13.74 33.52
C SER A 498 -26.96 -13.68 34.46
N PRO A 499 -27.17 -13.72 35.79
CA PRO A 499 -26.15 -13.44 36.79
C PRO A 499 -25.40 -14.70 37.25
N GLY A 500 -24.13 -14.54 37.62
CA GLY A 500 -23.31 -15.58 38.24
C GLY A 500 -22.39 -15.01 39.31
N GLU A 501 -22.80 -15.15 40.57
CA GLU A 501 -21.98 -15.01 41.78
C GLU A 501 -20.68 -15.82 41.68
N PHE A 502 -19.54 -15.27 42.12
CA PHE A 502 -18.61 -15.98 43.00
C PHE A 502 -17.75 -15.00 43.80
N ALA A 503 -17.96 -15.01 45.11
CA ALA A 503 -17.11 -14.40 46.11
C ALA A 503 -15.93 -15.32 46.45
N MET A 504 -14.73 -14.76 46.62
CA MET A 504 -13.61 -15.19 47.48
C MET A 504 -12.47 -14.17 47.27
N SER A 505 -11.62 -13.79 48.20
CA SER A 505 -11.56 -13.84 49.66
C SER A 505 -10.30 -13.02 50.00
N ALA A 506 -10.40 -12.14 50.99
CA ALA A 506 -9.26 -11.40 51.52
C ALA A 506 -8.21 -12.34 52.15
N SER A 507 -6.94 -12.02 51.95
CA SER A 507 -5.87 -12.39 52.87
C SER A 507 -4.88 -11.23 52.99
N GLU A 508 -4.78 -10.77 54.23
CA GLU A 508 -3.80 -9.86 54.80
C GLU A 508 -2.38 -10.41 54.69
N GLU A 509 -1.41 -9.49 54.59
CA GLU A 509 -0.03 -9.48 55.08
C GLU A 509 0.69 -8.38 54.26
N GLU A 510 1.63 -7.57 54.74
CA GLU A 510 2.07 -7.12 56.05
C GLU A 510 3.06 -5.97 55.73
N ASP A 511 2.89 -4.80 56.36
CA ASP A 511 3.95 -3.94 56.92
C ASP A 511 5.34 -3.89 56.24
N SER A 512 5.65 -2.77 55.57
CA SER A 512 6.93 -2.09 55.81
C SER A 512 6.84 -0.59 55.48
N THR A 513 6.81 0.20 56.54
CA THR A 513 7.10 1.63 56.56
C THR A 513 8.55 1.92 56.15
N ILE A 514 8.76 2.69 55.08
CA ILE A 514 9.98 3.47 54.86
C ILE A 514 9.54 4.88 54.48
N GLY A 515 9.93 5.85 55.31
CA GLY A 515 9.65 7.26 55.11
C GLY A 515 10.51 7.83 53.98
N GLU A 516 9.87 8.57 53.08
CA GLU A 516 10.54 9.41 52.09
C GLU A 516 10.77 10.79 52.72
N GLU A 517 12.01 11.07 53.09
CA GLU A 517 12.54 12.43 53.26
C GLU A 517 12.90 12.97 51.88
N GLU A 518 12.29 14.10 51.49
CA GLU A 518 12.71 14.91 50.34
C GLU A 518 14.14 15.42 50.53
N PRO A 519 15.04 15.32 49.53
CA PRO A 519 16.33 15.97 49.60
C PRO A 519 16.25 17.43 49.08
N ASP A 520 16.88 18.30 49.88
CA ASP A 520 17.18 19.72 49.67
C ASP A 520 18.02 19.96 48.39
N PRO A 521 17.65 20.90 47.49
CA PRO A 521 18.34 21.12 46.23
C PRO A 521 19.41 22.21 46.34
N GLN A 522 20.55 21.92 46.98
CA GLN A 522 21.77 22.74 46.87
C GLN A 522 23.03 21.85 46.92
N GLU A 523 24.01 22.17 46.06
CA GLU A 523 25.37 21.58 45.94
C GLU A 523 25.57 20.44 44.92
N ILE A 524 25.71 20.78 43.63
CA ILE A 524 26.66 20.08 42.72
C ILE A 524 27.33 21.12 41.80
N GLU A 525 28.46 21.64 42.24
CA GLU A 525 29.56 22.09 41.36
C GLU A 525 30.83 21.34 41.79
N ASP A 526 31.62 20.94 40.79
CA ASP A 526 33.01 20.50 40.86
C ASP A 526 33.37 19.13 41.47
N ALA A 527 33.50 18.11 40.61
CA ALA A 527 34.57 17.10 40.73
C ALA A 527 34.79 16.30 39.43
N THR A 528 35.75 16.76 38.63
CA THR A 528 36.84 15.99 38.00
C THR A 528 36.59 14.55 37.53
N PHE A 529 36.50 14.39 36.21
CA PHE A 529 36.74 13.14 35.49
C PHE A 529 38.26 12.97 35.28
N SER A 530 38.88 12.08 36.05
CA SER A 530 40.28 11.66 35.88
C SER A 530 40.36 10.17 36.20
N GLU A 531 39.89 9.35 35.27
CA GLU A 531 40.29 7.94 35.18
C GLU A 531 39.76 7.38 33.86
N LEU A 532 40.60 7.37 32.83
CA LEU A 532 40.59 6.37 31.76
C LEU A 532 41.93 6.51 31.05
N GLY A 533 42.92 5.78 31.58
CA GLY A 533 44.23 5.65 30.97
C GLY A 533 44.12 4.91 29.64
N LEU A 534 44.51 5.57 28.57
CA LEU A 534 44.97 4.95 27.33
C LEU A 534 46.17 5.73 26.80
N ALA A 535 47.05 4.97 26.17
CA ALA A 535 48.48 5.14 26.11
C ALA A 535 48.99 6.27 25.20
N GLU A 536 50.25 6.57 25.46
CA GLU A 536 51.09 7.67 24.98
C GLU A 536 51.58 7.50 23.53
N ASP A 537 52.10 8.63 23.03
CA ASP A 537 53.16 8.83 22.04
C ASP A 537 52.84 8.73 20.52
N GLU A 538 52.72 9.91 19.88
CA GLU A 538 53.72 10.27 18.86
C GLU A 538 53.87 11.80 18.74
N GLU A 539 55.09 12.24 19.03
CA GLU A 539 55.62 13.59 19.06
C GLU A 539 56.07 14.02 17.65
N LEU A 540 55.57 15.13 17.10
CA LEU A 540 56.22 15.81 15.96
C LEU A 540 56.05 17.33 16.04
N ALA A 541 57.21 17.99 16.07
CA ALA A 541 57.48 19.41 16.22
C ALA A 541 56.94 20.29 15.05
N PRO A 542 56.80 21.61 15.26
CA PRO A 542 56.33 22.53 14.23
C PRO A 542 57.46 22.92 13.27
N PRO A 543 57.17 23.19 11.97
CA PRO A 543 58.09 23.95 11.15
C PRO A 543 57.64 25.39 10.96
N ASP A 544 58.69 26.20 10.95
CA ASP A 544 58.85 27.61 10.71
C ASP A 544 58.24 28.17 9.40
N GLU A 545 58.26 29.50 9.41
CA GLU A 545 57.95 30.50 8.40
C GLU A 545 58.50 30.26 6.98
N ALA A 546 57.82 30.95 6.04
CA ALA A 546 58.20 31.38 4.69
C ALA A 546 58.03 30.36 3.54
N ASP A 547 57.12 30.64 2.60
CA ASP A 547 57.45 31.46 1.42
C ASP A 547 56.19 31.88 0.65
N GLU A 548 56.24 33.07 0.06
CA GLU A 548 55.21 33.66 -0.77
C GLU A 548 55.13 32.96 -2.13
N THR A 549 53.93 32.62 -2.62
CA THR A 549 53.51 32.74 -4.04
C THR A 549 52.07 32.26 -4.21
N SER A 550 51.13 33.21 -4.27
CA SER A 550 49.75 32.96 -4.73
C SER A 550 49.66 33.01 -6.25
N PRO A 551 48.97 32.08 -6.93
CA PRO A 551 48.41 32.33 -8.25
C PRO A 551 47.00 32.93 -8.09
N GLY A 552 46.85 34.19 -8.50
CA GLY A 552 45.58 34.90 -8.48
C GLY A 552 44.57 34.28 -9.45
N PHE A 553 43.35 34.06 -8.96
CA PHE A 553 42.17 33.83 -9.80
C PHE A 553 41.81 35.15 -10.49
N GLY A 554 41.99 35.18 -11.82
CA GLY A 554 41.63 36.30 -12.66
C GLY A 554 40.11 36.42 -12.79
N THR A 555 39.61 37.62 -12.51
CA THR A 555 38.30 38.11 -12.95
C THR A 555 38.24 38.12 -14.48
N ILE A 556 37.29 37.40 -15.06
CA ILE A 556 36.99 37.45 -16.50
C ILE A 556 36.19 38.73 -16.76
N ASP A 557 36.81 39.66 -17.48
CA ASP A 557 36.20 40.87 -18.02
C ASP A 557 35.43 40.52 -19.30
N LEU A 558 34.11 40.73 -19.30
CA LEU A 558 33.20 40.44 -20.42
C LEU A 558 32.93 41.66 -21.32
N SER A 559 33.81 42.67 -21.30
CA SER A 559 33.61 43.89 -22.11
C SER A 559 34.21 43.86 -23.53
N GLU A 560 34.75 42.73 -24.00
CA GLU A 560 35.41 42.61 -25.31
C GLU A 560 34.79 41.56 -26.27
N ILE A 561 33.45 41.52 -26.37
CA ILE A 561 32.79 40.81 -27.48
C ILE A 561 32.40 41.84 -28.56
N ASP A 562 33.15 41.81 -29.66
CA ASP A 562 32.92 42.58 -30.89
C ASP A 562 31.55 42.26 -31.51
N PRO A 563 30.61 43.22 -31.60
CA PRO A 563 29.28 42.99 -32.15
C PRO A 563 29.22 42.95 -33.70
N ALA A 564 30.36 42.97 -34.41
CA ALA A 564 30.37 43.01 -35.88
C ALA A 564 30.49 41.65 -36.60
N ALA A 565 30.51 40.51 -35.88
CA ALA A 565 30.79 39.20 -36.49
C ALA A 565 29.57 38.27 -36.73
N LEU A 566 28.32 38.75 -36.60
CA LEU A 566 27.12 37.97 -36.94
C LEU A 566 26.21 38.73 -37.92
N SER A 567 26.72 38.88 -39.15
CA SER A 567 25.88 39.23 -40.30
C SER A 567 25.22 37.97 -40.85
N ILE A 568 23.90 37.94 -40.71
CA ILE A 568 22.96 37.03 -41.36
C ILE A 568 23.18 37.10 -42.88
N ALA A 569 23.40 35.96 -43.51
CA ALA A 569 23.28 35.79 -44.95
C ALA A 569 22.27 34.66 -45.21
N SER A 570 21.16 35.02 -45.86
CA SER A 570 20.25 34.08 -46.52
C SER A 570 21.01 33.25 -47.55
N PRO A 571 20.51 32.04 -47.82
CA PRO A 571 20.28 31.70 -49.22
C PRO A 571 18.85 31.17 -49.41
N GLU A 572 18.11 31.89 -50.25
CA GLU A 572 17.22 31.27 -51.22
C GLU A 572 18.14 30.54 -52.21
N ASP A 573 17.99 29.23 -52.36
CA ASP A 573 18.38 28.53 -53.59
C ASP A 573 17.57 27.24 -53.72
N GLU A 574 17.07 27.07 -54.94
CA GLU A 574 16.17 26.04 -55.44
C GLU A 574 16.77 24.64 -55.27
N ILE A 575 16.03 23.73 -54.62
CA ILE A 575 16.30 22.29 -54.71
C ILE A 575 15.43 21.72 -55.83
N GLU A 576 16.09 21.52 -56.96
CA GLU A 576 15.62 20.79 -58.13
C GLU A 576 15.24 19.35 -57.74
N LEU A 577 13.95 19.00 -57.92
CA LEU A 577 13.42 17.65 -57.81
C LEU A 577 13.97 16.78 -58.94
N ALA A 578 15.02 16.00 -58.65
CA ALA A 578 15.46 14.91 -59.51
C ALA A 578 14.45 13.76 -59.45
N ALA A 579 13.81 13.47 -60.59
CA ALA A 579 12.96 12.31 -60.79
C ALA A 579 13.77 11.00 -60.68
N PRO A 580 13.19 9.91 -60.17
CA PRO A 580 13.84 8.60 -60.22
C PRO A 580 13.87 8.07 -61.65
N GLU A 581 15.06 7.70 -62.12
CA GLU A 581 15.25 6.96 -63.38
C GLU A 581 14.59 5.57 -63.32
N PRO A 582 14.04 5.08 -64.44
CA PRO A 582 13.47 3.73 -64.52
C PRO A 582 14.61 2.71 -64.63
N VAL A 583 14.67 1.78 -63.67
CA VAL A 583 15.48 0.58 -63.80
C VAL A 583 14.78 -0.36 -64.78
N GLU A 584 15.29 -0.41 -66.01
CA GLU A 584 15.00 -1.46 -66.98
C GLU A 584 15.61 -2.78 -66.48
N GLY A 585 14.76 -3.67 -65.99
CA GLY A 585 15.09 -5.07 -65.68
C GLY A 585 14.30 -5.98 -66.61
N GLU A 586 15.02 -6.66 -67.49
CA GLU A 586 14.55 -7.45 -68.62
C GLU A 586 13.49 -8.49 -68.26
N MET A 587 12.36 -8.44 -68.96
CA MET A 587 11.41 -9.53 -69.11
C MET A 587 12.10 -10.70 -69.81
N SER A 588 12.16 -11.86 -69.15
CA SER A 588 12.38 -13.14 -69.84
C SER A 588 11.04 -13.86 -69.94
N GLU A 589 10.63 -14.11 -71.18
CA GLU A 589 9.41 -14.82 -71.59
C GLU A 589 9.37 -16.25 -71.03
N PRO A 590 8.17 -16.80 -70.74
CA PRO A 590 8.01 -18.23 -70.50
C PRO A 590 7.97 -18.96 -71.84
N GLY A 591 8.99 -19.79 -72.09
CA GLY A 591 9.03 -20.71 -73.22
C GLY A 591 8.22 -21.97 -72.92
N ASP A 592 7.24 -22.23 -73.78
CA ASP A 592 6.52 -23.49 -73.89
C ASP A 592 7.48 -24.61 -74.33
N GLY A 593 7.39 -25.77 -73.67
CA GLY A 593 8.16 -26.96 -73.99
C GLY A 593 7.53 -28.21 -73.41
N GLU A 594 6.57 -28.76 -74.15
CA GLU A 594 6.19 -30.18 -74.08
C GLU A 594 7.36 -31.02 -74.60
N ASP A 595 7.78 -32.04 -73.85
CA ASP A 595 7.92 -33.44 -74.32
C ASP A 595 8.71 -34.33 -73.33
N ASP A 596 7.99 -35.33 -72.83
CA ASP A 596 8.30 -36.77 -72.92
C ASP A 596 9.65 -37.32 -72.43
N SER A 597 9.57 -38.07 -71.31
CA SER A 597 10.25 -39.32 -70.93
C SER A 597 10.41 -39.33 -69.40
N GLY A 598 9.72 -40.18 -68.64
CA GLY A 598 9.73 -41.63 -68.80
C GLY A 598 10.91 -42.20 -68.00
N ASP A 599 10.84 -42.18 -66.67
CA ASP A 599 11.60 -43.14 -65.88
C ASP A 599 10.87 -43.49 -64.58
N SER A 600 10.46 -44.74 -64.53
CA SER A 600 9.81 -45.43 -63.42
C SER A 600 10.90 -45.98 -62.50
N PHE A 601 11.02 -45.44 -61.29
CA PHE A 601 11.67 -46.15 -60.19
C PHE A 601 10.59 -46.61 -59.20
N GLN A 602 10.26 -47.89 -59.32
CA GLN A 602 9.63 -48.72 -58.29
C GLN A 602 10.69 -49.17 -57.29
N ASP A 603 10.22 -49.39 -56.05
CA ASP A 603 10.80 -50.20 -54.97
C ASP A 603 12.13 -49.77 -54.35
N ASP A 604 12.06 -49.30 -53.10
CA ASP A 604 12.28 -50.18 -51.95
C ASP A 604 11.84 -49.44 -50.66
N SER A 605 10.65 -49.79 -50.17
CA SER A 605 10.17 -49.42 -48.84
C SER A 605 10.17 -50.67 -47.97
N GLU A 606 11.17 -50.77 -47.08
CA GLU A 606 11.14 -51.65 -45.92
C GLU A 606 11.31 -50.79 -44.65
N ASP A 607 10.25 -50.83 -43.84
CA ASP A 607 10.25 -50.88 -42.38
C ASP A 607 11.02 -49.81 -41.60
N LEU A 608 10.31 -48.75 -41.20
CA LEU A 608 10.41 -48.24 -39.83
C LEU A 608 9.02 -47.81 -39.33
N GLU A 609 8.52 -48.60 -38.39
CA GLU A 609 7.23 -48.51 -37.72
C GLU A 609 7.03 -47.15 -37.04
N PHE A 610 5.86 -46.56 -37.32
CA PHE A 610 5.24 -45.51 -36.54
C PHE A 610 4.74 -46.08 -35.21
N LEU A 611 5.07 -45.43 -34.09
CA LEU A 611 4.28 -45.51 -32.87
C LEU A 611 3.35 -44.29 -32.83
N ASP A 612 2.07 -44.58 -33.01
CA ASP A 612 0.93 -43.71 -32.75
C ASP A 612 0.51 -43.90 -31.28
N PRO A 613 0.27 -42.82 -30.52
CA PRO A 613 -0.73 -42.90 -29.46
C PRO A 613 -1.68 -41.70 -29.52
N LEU A 614 -2.67 -41.80 -30.40
CA LEU A 614 -3.93 -41.06 -30.29
C LEU A 614 -5.10 -42.04 -30.48
N GLU A 615 -5.58 -42.64 -29.38
CA GLU A 615 -6.99 -43.04 -29.21
C GLU A 615 -7.26 -43.54 -27.76
N LEU A 616 -8.50 -43.31 -27.30
CA LEU A 616 -9.12 -43.58 -25.98
C LEU A 616 -9.04 -42.36 -25.03
N LEU A 617 -10.08 -41.53 -24.84
CA LEU A 617 -11.45 -41.89 -24.50
C LEU A 617 -12.52 -40.98 -25.14
N SER A 618 -13.63 -41.65 -25.45
CA SER A 618 -14.96 -41.25 -25.90
C SER A 618 -15.52 -39.91 -25.42
N GLU A 619 -15.88 -39.07 -26.39
CA GLU A 619 -16.99 -38.12 -26.30
C GLU A 619 -18.26 -38.83 -26.78
N ASP A 620 -19.21 -39.10 -25.88
CA ASP A 620 -20.64 -39.24 -26.17
C ASP A 620 -21.43 -39.17 -24.85
N GLU A 621 -22.58 -38.48 -24.89
CA GLU A 621 -23.53 -38.15 -23.81
C GLU A 621 -23.24 -36.89 -22.96
N PHE A 622 -23.56 -35.71 -23.52
CA PHE A 622 -24.43 -34.77 -22.83
C PHE A 622 -25.40 -34.11 -23.81
N GLU A 623 -26.67 -34.45 -23.64
CA GLU A 623 -27.81 -33.94 -24.36
C GLU A 623 -28.04 -32.46 -24.00
N SER A 624 -28.18 -31.64 -25.04
CA SER A 624 -28.39 -30.20 -24.98
C SER A 624 -29.77 -29.84 -24.42
N VAL A 625 -29.81 -29.14 -23.28
CA VAL A 625 -30.95 -28.26 -22.95
C VAL A 625 -30.59 -26.86 -23.44
N ALA A 626 -31.21 -26.46 -24.54
CA ALA A 626 -31.21 -25.09 -25.01
C ALA A 626 -31.96 -24.20 -24.00
N VAL A 627 -31.26 -23.27 -23.37
CA VAL A 627 -31.89 -22.11 -22.73
C VAL A 627 -31.89 -21.00 -23.78
N GLU A 628 -33.01 -20.87 -24.48
CA GLU A 628 -33.38 -19.62 -25.14
C GLU A 628 -33.56 -18.54 -24.06
N THR A 629 -32.68 -17.54 -24.04
CA THR A 629 -32.92 -16.30 -23.32
C THR A 629 -33.87 -15.43 -24.13
N GLU A 630 -35.17 -15.71 -23.98
CA GLU A 630 -36.25 -14.85 -24.47
C GLU A 630 -36.39 -13.65 -23.52
N ILE A 631 -36.25 -12.46 -24.10
CA ILE A 631 -36.49 -11.16 -23.48
C ILE A 631 -37.99 -10.97 -23.32
N VAL A 632 -38.53 -10.89 -22.10
CA VAL A 632 -39.87 -10.30 -21.86
C VAL A 632 -39.92 -9.51 -20.53
N ASP A 633 -40.18 -8.22 -20.72
CA ASP A 633 -41.12 -7.31 -20.02
C ASP A 633 -41.51 -7.58 -18.53
N PRO A 634 -41.24 -6.63 -17.61
CA PRO A 634 -41.62 -6.75 -16.21
C PRO A 634 -42.98 -6.07 -15.96
N ASP A 635 -44.09 -6.77 -16.22
CA ASP A 635 -45.42 -6.40 -15.70
C ASP A 635 -46.44 -7.54 -15.87
N ALA A 636 -46.55 -8.46 -14.89
CA ALA A 636 -47.79 -9.23 -14.61
C ALA A 636 -47.66 -10.17 -13.38
N LEU A 637 -48.22 -9.71 -12.26
CA LEU A 637 -49.09 -10.40 -11.30
C LEU A 637 -49.10 -11.95 -11.19
N SER A 638 -48.91 -12.41 -9.94
CA SER A 638 -49.86 -13.22 -9.13
C SER A 638 -49.38 -14.59 -8.63
N ALA A 639 -49.61 -14.77 -7.33
CA ALA A 639 -49.43 -15.98 -6.51
C ALA A 639 -50.24 -17.19 -6.97
N SER A 640 -49.74 -18.41 -6.72
CA SER A 640 -50.34 -19.43 -5.81
C SER A 640 -49.82 -20.87 -6.05
N ASN A 641 -49.64 -21.59 -4.92
CA ASN A 641 -49.67 -23.05 -4.69
C ASN A 641 -48.48 -23.93 -5.16
N LEU A 642 -48.16 -25.07 -4.55
CA LEU A 642 -48.16 -25.66 -3.20
C LEU A 642 -47.74 -27.14 -3.42
N ALA A 643 -46.75 -27.61 -2.65
CA ALA A 643 -46.52 -28.99 -2.16
C ALA A 643 -46.33 -30.20 -3.11
N GLU A 644 -45.54 -31.14 -2.56
CA GLU A 644 -45.64 -32.61 -2.66
C GLU A 644 -44.55 -33.31 -3.50
N VAL A 645 -43.59 -33.94 -2.83
CA VAL A 645 -43.50 -35.40 -2.63
C VAL A 645 -42.20 -35.70 -1.86
N ALA A 646 -42.36 -36.39 -0.73
CA ALA A 646 -41.31 -37.04 0.04
C ALA A 646 -41.34 -38.55 -0.24
N GLU A 647 -40.25 -39.21 0.16
CA GLU A 647 -40.22 -40.59 0.68
C GLU A 647 -40.17 -41.74 -0.34
N GLU A 648 -39.02 -42.43 -0.43
CA GLU A 648 -38.94 -43.86 -0.10
C GLU A 648 -37.48 -44.31 0.14
N ALA A 649 -37.36 -45.34 0.97
CA ALA A 649 -36.18 -45.72 1.71
C ALA A 649 -35.65 -47.11 1.33
N ASP A 650 -34.43 -47.36 1.80
CA ASP A 650 -34.01 -48.59 2.50
C ASP A 650 -33.43 -49.79 1.73
N ALA A 651 -32.48 -50.41 2.45
CA ALA A 651 -32.00 -51.79 2.45
C ALA A 651 -30.83 -52.21 1.56
N GLY A 652 -29.74 -52.63 2.24
CA GLY A 652 -28.99 -53.83 1.87
C GLY A 652 -27.49 -53.80 2.11
N GLY A 653 -27.04 -54.20 3.30
CA GLY A 653 -25.65 -54.62 3.52
C GLY A 653 -25.40 -56.07 3.09
N ASP A 654 -24.14 -56.46 2.89
CA ASP A 654 -23.47 -57.57 3.62
C ASP A 654 -22.01 -57.78 3.14
N VAL A 655 -21.29 -58.48 4.01
CA VAL A 655 -19.85 -58.66 4.22
C VAL A 655 -19.17 -59.66 3.24
N LEU A 656 -17.84 -59.51 3.01
CA LEU A 656 -16.76 -60.54 3.08
C LEU A 656 -15.68 -60.40 1.98
N ALA A 657 -14.41 -60.38 2.41
CA ALA A 657 -13.40 -61.43 2.15
C ALA A 657 -11.98 -60.88 1.92
N ALA A 658 -11.07 -61.33 2.80
CA ALA A 658 -9.63 -61.17 2.74
C ALA A 658 -9.02 -61.96 1.56
N GLY A 659 -7.94 -61.42 0.99
CA GLY A 659 -7.06 -62.07 0.03
C GLY A 659 -5.61 -61.99 0.50
N GLU A 660 -5.16 -63.08 1.12
CA GLU A 660 -3.80 -63.40 1.51
C GLU A 660 -3.01 -63.81 0.25
N ILE A 661 -1.86 -63.17 -0.02
CA ILE A 661 -0.93 -63.59 -1.08
C ILE A 661 0.40 -64.00 -0.45
N VAL A 662 0.64 -65.29 -0.57
CA VAL A 662 1.85 -66.07 -0.35
C VAL A 662 2.92 -65.65 -1.37
N LEU A 663 4.18 -65.51 -0.94
CA LEU A 663 5.32 -65.59 -1.84
C LEU A 663 6.34 -66.58 -1.28
N ASP A 664 6.71 -67.47 -2.20
CA ASP A 664 7.50 -68.68 -2.06
C ASP A 664 8.96 -68.42 -1.70
N GLU A 665 9.47 -69.33 -0.87
CA GLU A 665 10.89 -69.62 -0.67
C GLU A 665 11.40 -70.52 -1.81
N ASP A 666 12.70 -70.35 -2.12
CA ASP A 666 13.69 -71.35 -2.55
C ASP A 666 14.48 -70.91 -3.79
N GLU A 667 15.79 -70.67 -3.63
CA GLU A 667 16.80 -71.68 -3.94
C GLU A 667 18.24 -71.13 -3.77
N ASP A 668 19.00 -71.92 -3.02
CA ASP A 668 20.43 -71.98 -2.81
C ASP A 668 21.34 -71.63 -4.01
N GLU A 669 22.41 -70.87 -3.75
CA GLU A 669 23.68 -71.08 -4.44
C GLU A 669 24.87 -71.04 -3.45
N THR A 670 25.40 -72.24 -3.20
CA THR A 670 26.54 -72.53 -2.33
C THR A 670 27.87 -72.29 -3.05
N LEU A 671 28.76 -71.48 -2.50
CA LEU A 671 30.20 -71.56 -2.76
C LEU A 671 31.00 -71.52 -1.46
N ALA A 672 31.86 -72.53 -1.31
CA ALA A 672 32.68 -72.82 -0.15
C ALA A 672 33.89 -71.87 -0.01
N PRO A 673 34.44 -71.69 1.21
CA PRO A 673 35.57 -70.80 1.46
C PRO A 673 36.89 -71.50 1.13
N SER A 674 37.75 -70.86 0.35
CA SER A 674 39.14 -71.27 0.13
C SER A 674 40.10 -70.25 0.73
N ASP A 675 40.78 -70.67 1.80
CA ASP A 675 42.19 -70.42 2.12
C ASP A 675 42.85 -69.13 1.57
N GLU A 676 42.54 -67.95 2.12
CA GLU A 676 43.38 -66.75 1.91
C GLU A 676 43.33 -65.72 3.06
N GLU A 677 43.25 -66.16 4.33
CA GLU A 677 43.21 -65.26 5.50
C GLU A 677 44.50 -65.21 6.35
N ASP A 678 45.56 -65.94 6.01
CA ASP A 678 46.78 -66.00 6.85
C ASP A 678 48.05 -65.37 6.23
N ARG A 679 47.93 -64.44 5.27
CA ARG A 679 49.10 -63.80 4.63
C ARG A 679 49.10 -62.27 4.50
N ILE A 680 48.17 -61.56 5.14
CA ILE A 680 48.16 -60.08 5.17
C ILE A 680 48.06 -59.56 6.61
N ILE A 681 48.99 -59.98 7.48
CA ILE A 681 49.09 -59.44 8.86
C ILE A 681 50.48 -58.86 9.18
N GLU A 682 51.46 -58.87 8.27
CA GLU A 682 52.84 -58.46 8.63
C GLU A 682 53.51 -57.45 7.69
N LEU A 683 52.75 -56.67 6.90
CA LEU A 683 53.30 -55.61 6.04
C LEU A 683 52.42 -54.34 5.93
N THR A 684 51.60 -54.04 6.94
CA THR A 684 50.74 -52.82 6.95
C THR A 684 50.79 -52.07 8.28
N GLU A 685 51.95 -52.04 8.95
CA GLU A 685 52.16 -51.26 10.18
C GLU A 685 53.04 -50.00 9.99
N GLU A 686 53.39 -49.62 8.76
CA GLU A 686 54.31 -48.48 8.53
C GLU A 686 53.83 -47.42 7.51
N LEU A 687 52.55 -47.41 7.10
CA LEU A 687 52.02 -46.33 6.24
C LEU A 687 50.48 -46.25 6.24
N LEU A 688 49.88 -45.88 7.39
CA LEU A 688 48.54 -45.31 7.46
C LEU A 688 48.48 -44.36 8.67
N VAL A 689 49.07 -43.18 8.50
CA VAL A 689 48.54 -41.99 9.17
C VAL A 689 47.23 -41.71 8.44
N VAL A 690 46.14 -42.26 8.95
CA VAL A 690 44.81 -41.71 8.67
C VAL A 690 44.84 -40.35 9.35
N GLU A 691 45.07 -39.30 8.57
CA GLU A 691 44.74 -37.95 9.01
C GLU A 691 43.26 -38.00 9.39
N ASP A 692 42.93 -37.71 10.65
CA ASP A 692 41.56 -37.44 11.08
C ASP A 692 41.03 -36.37 10.12
N GLU A 693 40.18 -36.79 9.17
CA GLU A 693 39.41 -35.86 8.35
C GLU A 693 38.63 -35.00 9.36
N PRO A 694 38.89 -33.68 9.45
CA PRO A 694 38.17 -32.84 10.39
C PRO A 694 36.67 -33.02 10.13
N PRO A 695 35.83 -33.17 11.17
CA PRO A 695 34.40 -33.38 10.97
C PRO A 695 33.90 -32.32 10.01
N ALA A 696 33.32 -32.75 8.87
CA ALA A 696 32.85 -31.86 7.83
C ALA A 696 32.05 -30.74 8.49
N GLU A 697 32.55 -29.50 8.41
CA GLU A 697 31.86 -28.35 8.98
C GLU A 697 30.44 -28.36 8.43
N SER A 698 29.45 -28.51 9.31
CA SER A 698 28.05 -28.55 8.93
C SER A 698 27.70 -27.19 8.33
N VAL A 699 27.67 -27.10 7.00
CA VAL A 699 27.27 -25.89 6.30
C VAL A 699 25.78 -25.70 6.54
N PHE A 700 25.45 -24.79 7.46
CA PHE A 700 24.08 -24.37 7.71
C PHE A 700 23.51 -23.72 6.44
N ARG A 701 22.30 -24.11 6.03
CA ARG A 701 21.61 -23.48 4.91
C ARG A 701 20.84 -22.26 5.41
N SER A 702 20.62 -21.26 4.56
CA SER A 702 19.67 -20.19 4.87
C SER A 702 18.24 -20.63 4.54
N ALA A 703 17.23 -20.00 5.17
CA ALA A 703 15.83 -20.30 4.94
C ALA A 703 15.08 -19.08 4.36
N LYS A 704 14.26 -19.33 3.35
CA LYS A 704 13.26 -18.40 2.83
C LYS A 704 11.88 -18.86 3.25
N VAL A 705 11.39 -18.24 4.32
CA VAL A 705 10.10 -18.56 4.95
C VAL A 705 8.98 -17.71 4.35
N ILE A 706 7.85 -18.36 4.04
CA ILE A 706 6.58 -17.72 3.67
C ILE A 706 5.55 -18.14 4.71
N GLU A 707 4.96 -17.19 5.43
CA GLU A 707 3.86 -17.51 6.37
C GLU A 707 2.56 -17.74 5.60
N ALA A 708 1.81 -18.76 6.01
CA ALA A 708 0.54 -19.09 5.40
C ALA A 708 -0.45 -19.66 6.41
N VAL A 709 -1.74 -19.51 6.10
CA VAL A 709 -2.87 -20.05 6.86
C VAL A 709 -3.55 -21.12 6.01
N PRO A 710 -3.70 -22.38 6.48
CA PRO A 710 -4.43 -23.38 5.73
C PRO A 710 -5.92 -23.04 5.70
N VAL A 711 -6.51 -23.07 4.51
CA VAL A 711 -7.94 -22.76 4.28
C VAL A 711 -8.74 -23.95 3.73
N GLY A 712 -8.06 -24.97 3.22
CA GLY A 712 -8.70 -26.18 2.71
C GLY A 712 -7.72 -27.35 2.54
N ILE A 713 -8.22 -28.57 2.74
CA ILE A 713 -7.46 -29.82 2.60
C ILE A 713 -8.14 -30.66 1.50
N GLY A 714 -7.72 -30.44 0.25
CA GLY A 714 -8.21 -31.19 -0.91
C GLY A 714 -7.50 -32.53 -1.08
N GLU A 715 -7.96 -33.39 -1.97
CA GLU A 715 -7.38 -34.74 -2.19
C GLU A 715 -5.92 -34.68 -2.65
N ASP A 716 -5.62 -33.83 -3.65
CA ASP A 716 -4.28 -33.70 -4.25
C ASP A 716 -3.53 -32.41 -3.85
N VAL A 717 -4.23 -31.47 -3.21
CA VAL A 717 -3.71 -30.12 -2.93
C VAL A 717 -4.06 -29.66 -1.52
N LEU A 718 -3.11 -28.98 -0.89
CA LEU A 718 -3.32 -28.16 0.30
C LEU A 718 -3.61 -26.71 -0.15
N GLU A 719 -4.77 -26.18 0.20
CA GLU A 719 -5.13 -24.78 -0.04
C GLU A 719 -4.66 -23.94 1.14
N VAL A 720 -3.83 -22.93 0.87
CA VAL A 720 -3.28 -22.04 1.88
C VAL A 720 -3.48 -20.59 1.47
N GLU A 721 -3.93 -19.75 2.39
CA GLU A 721 -3.91 -18.30 2.23
C GLU A 721 -2.53 -17.77 2.60
N ILE A 722 -1.87 -17.11 1.64
CA ILE A 722 -0.56 -16.51 1.84
C ILE A 722 -0.75 -15.02 2.08
N ASP A 723 -0.12 -14.49 3.12
CA ASP A 723 -0.26 -13.09 3.51
C ASP A 723 0.03 -12.15 2.32
N GLY A 724 -0.96 -11.31 2.00
CA GLY A 724 -0.93 -10.35 0.88
C GLY A 724 -0.99 -10.95 -0.54
N ARG A 725 -1.15 -12.27 -0.71
CA ARG A 725 -1.17 -12.94 -2.03
C ARG A 725 -2.44 -13.74 -2.32
N GLY A 726 -3.35 -13.86 -1.35
CA GLY A 726 -4.59 -14.62 -1.46
C GLY A 726 -4.39 -16.13 -1.34
N VAL A 727 -5.40 -16.88 -1.76
CA VAL A 727 -5.42 -18.35 -1.66
C VAL A 727 -4.56 -18.99 -2.75
N GLY A 728 -3.50 -19.67 -2.33
CA GLY A 728 -2.64 -20.52 -3.14
C GLY A 728 -2.94 -22.01 -2.96
N ARG A 729 -2.51 -22.81 -3.93
CA ARG A 729 -2.64 -24.28 -3.90
C ARG A 729 -1.27 -24.93 -3.95
N ILE A 730 -0.99 -25.82 -3.00
CA ILE A 730 0.26 -26.59 -2.92
C ILE A 730 -0.07 -28.05 -3.20
N ALA A 731 0.43 -28.60 -4.31
CA ALA A 731 0.31 -30.04 -4.55
C ALA A 731 1.13 -30.83 -3.52
N TYR A 732 0.54 -31.86 -2.91
CA TYR A 732 1.22 -32.66 -1.87
C TYR A 732 2.59 -33.20 -2.29
N PRO A 733 2.80 -33.68 -3.54
CA PRO A 733 4.13 -34.15 -3.99
C PRO A 733 5.22 -33.08 -4.02
N ARG A 734 4.87 -31.79 -3.89
CA ARG A 734 5.86 -30.69 -3.79
C ARG A 734 6.39 -30.50 -2.37
N ILE A 735 5.78 -31.12 -1.37
CA ILE A 735 6.23 -31.05 0.02
C ILE A 735 7.23 -32.19 0.21
N GLU A 736 8.51 -31.85 0.28
CA GLU A 736 9.58 -32.85 0.35
C GLU A 736 9.91 -33.24 1.80
N ALA A 737 9.74 -32.31 2.74
CA ALA A 737 9.84 -32.57 4.18
C ALA A 737 8.78 -31.80 4.97
N LEU A 738 8.38 -32.37 6.10
CA LEU A 738 7.39 -31.84 7.03
C LEU A 738 8.00 -31.79 8.44
N ALA A 739 8.22 -30.59 8.95
CA ALA A 739 8.73 -30.38 10.31
C ALA A 739 7.63 -29.82 11.21
N VAL A 740 7.47 -30.37 12.41
CA VAL A 740 6.47 -29.90 13.37
C VAL A 740 7.07 -29.80 14.78
N ALA A 741 6.86 -28.67 15.44
CA ALA A 741 7.33 -28.44 16.80
C ALA A 741 6.44 -27.45 17.58
N ALA A 742 6.48 -27.55 18.91
CA ALA A 742 5.88 -26.58 19.82
C ALA A 742 6.91 -25.54 20.25
N ILE A 743 6.71 -24.30 19.86
CA ILE A 743 7.66 -23.20 20.08
C ILE A 743 7.17 -22.31 21.22
N SER A 744 7.99 -22.20 22.26
CA SER A 744 7.79 -21.20 23.32
C SER A 744 8.24 -19.82 22.79
N GLY A 745 7.81 -18.72 23.40
CA GLY A 745 8.28 -17.38 23.00
C GLY A 745 7.57 -16.73 21.80
N LEU A 746 6.81 -17.49 20.98
CA LEU A 746 5.93 -16.89 19.95
C LEU A 746 4.65 -16.27 20.55
N SER A 747 4.21 -16.76 21.71
CA SER A 747 3.08 -16.20 22.46
C SER A 747 3.17 -16.58 23.94
N ALA A 748 2.21 -16.16 24.76
CA ALA A 748 2.11 -16.56 26.17
C ALA A 748 1.91 -18.08 26.38
N ARG A 749 1.38 -18.78 25.37
CA ARG A 749 1.28 -20.25 25.33
C ARG A 749 2.16 -20.79 24.20
N PRO A 750 2.73 -22.00 24.33
CA PRO A 750 3.48 -22.62 23.24
C PRO A 750 2.62 -22.73 21.97
N VAL A 751 3.16 -22.28 20.85
CA VAL A 751 2.49 -22.32 19.54
C VAL A 751 3.03 -23.50 18.74
N LEU A 752 2.15 -24.32 18.16
CA LEU A 752 2.57 -25.35 17.23
C LEU A 752 2.91 -24.73 15.87
N VAL A 753 4.14 -24.94 15.43
CA VAL A 753 4.67 -24.51 14.13
C VAL A 753 4.82 -25.74 13.25
N MET A 754 4.31 -25.63 12.03
CA MET A 754 4.42 -26.64 10.98
C MET A 754 5.11 -26.00 9.77
N ASP A 755 6.28 -26.51 9.39
CA ASP A 755 7.01 -26.06 8.21
C ASP A 755 6.92 -27.11 7.09
N LEU A 756 6.42 -26.67 5.94
CA LEU A 756 6.38 -27.44 4.69
C LEU A 756 7.62 -27.07 3.86
N VAL A 757 8.59 -27.96 3.78
CA VAL A 757 9.84 -27.75 3.04
C VAL A 757 9.67 -28.19 1.59
N LEU A 758 9.81 -27.26 0.64
CA LEU A 758 9.54 -27.52 -0.78
C LEU A 758 10.76 -27.95 -1.60
N ASN A 759 11.96 -27.94 -1.01
CA ASN A 759 13.23 -28.25 -1.67
C ASN A 759 14.25 -28.87 -0.69
N TRP A 760 13.78 -29.77 0.17
CA TRP A 760 14.59 -30.46 1.17
C TRP A 760 15.81 -31.17 0.55
N LYS A 761 15.62 -31.77 -0.63
CA LYS A 761 16.64 -32.54 -1.36
C LYS A 761 17.50 -31.69 -2.30
N ALA A 762 17.32 -30.37 -2.31
CA ALA A 762 18.11 -29.47 -3.17
C ALA A 762 19.58 -29.37 -2.71
N ASP A 763 20.41 -28.78 -3.58
CA ASP A 763 21.84 -28.58 -3.32
C ASP A 763 22.10 -27.79 -2.02
N PRO A 764 23.17 -28.10 -1.25
CA PRO A 764 23.53 -27.38 -0.02
C PRO A 764 23.67 -25.86 -0.15
N GLY A 765 23.97 -25.36 -1.34
CA GLY A 765 24.08 -23.93 -1.61
C GLY A 765 22.75 -23.21 -1.82
N GLU A 766 21.63 -23.93 -2.00
CA GLU A 766 20.32 -23.32 -2.15
C GLU A 766 19.62 -23.10 -0.80
N PRO A 767 19.00 -21.91 -0.58
CA PRO A 767 18.21 -21.70 0.61
C PRO A 767 16.98 -22.60 0.63
N PHE A 768 16.57 -23.05 1.82
CA PHE A 768 15.31 -23.76 1.97
C PHE A 768 14.13 -22.86 1.62
N LYS A 769 13.16 -23.38 0.88
CA LYS A 769 11.89 -22.73 0.55
C LYS A 769 10.85 -23.34 1.47
N LEU A 770 10.45 -22.58 2.50
CA LEU A 770 9.58 -23.04 3.57
C LEU A 770 8.24 -22.32 3.50
N ILE A 771 7.16 -23.07 3.68
CA ILE A 771 5.84 -22.52 3.99
C ILE A 771 5.54 -22.83 5.45
N ARG A 772 5.45 -21.79 6.26
CA ARG A 772 5.28 -21.87 7.71
C ARG A 772 3.83 -21.63 8.09
N ILE A 773 3.24 -22.62 8.76
CA ILE A 773 1.88 -22.58 9.28
C ILE A 773 1.97 -22.54 10.82
N LYS A 774 1.35 -21.54 11.43
CA LYS A 774 1.27 -21.40 12.89
C LYS A 774 -0.13 -21.76 13.36
N GLY A 775 -0.22 -22.69 14.31
CA GLY A 775 -1.50 -23.23 14.81
C GLY A 775 -2.37 -22.22 15.57
N ASN A 776 -1.89 -21.01 15.84
CA ASN A 776 -2.67 -19.93 16.47
C ASN A 776 -3.24 -18.91 15.46
N LEU A 777 -2.94 -19.04 14.17
CA LEU A 777 -3.44 -18.13 13.12
C LEU A 777 -4.72 -18.62 12.44
N PHE A 778 -5.20 -19.81 12.79
CA PHE A 778 -6.43 -20.39 12.25
C PHE A 778 -7.10 -21.29 13.27
N ASP A 779 -8.37 -21.61 13.04
CA ASP A 779 -9.11 -22.60 13.83
C ASP A 779 -9.01 -23.99 13.17
N PRO A 780 -8.28 -24.94 13.76
CA PRO A 780 -8.12 -26.28 13.20
C PRO A 780 -9.46 -27.02 13.00
N LEU A 781 -10.49 -26.71 13.79
CA LEU A 781 -11.79 -27.35 13.69
C LEU A 781 -12.51 -27.02 12.37
N THR A 782 -12.15 -25.93 11.70
CA THR A 782 -12.70 -25.59 10.37
C THR A 782 -12.25 -26.57 9.28
N LEU A 783 -11.06 -27.17 9.43
CA LEU A 783 -10.47 -28.10 8.48
C LEU A 783 -10.70 -29.57 8.88
N ALA A 784 -10.95 -29.83 10.16
CA ALA A 784 -11.26 -31.15 10.71
C ALA A 784 -12.45 -31.04 11.69
N PRO A 785 -13.69 -30.88 11.17
CA PRO A 785 -14.87 -30.60 11.98
C PRO A 785 -15.31 -31.77 12.87
N GLU A 786 -14.86 -32.99 12.57
CA GLU A 786 -15.19 -34.19 13.34
C GLU A 786 -14.33 -34.36 14.60
N ALA A 787 -13.25 -33.59 14.74
CA ALA A 787 -12.31 -33.73 15.83
C ALA A 787 -12.86 -33.20 17.16
N GLU A 788 -12.55 -33.91 18.26
CA GLU A 788 -13.05 -33.58 19.60
C GLU A 788 -12.47 -32.30 20.23
N SER A 789 -11.31 -31.84 19.72
CA SER A 789 -10.64 -30.64 20.24
C SER A 789 -9.73 -30.01 19.19
N PRO A 790 -9.36 -28.72 19.31
CA PRO A 790 -8.45 -28.05 18.38
C PRO A 790 -7.08 -28.75 18.24
N LEU A 791 -6.57 -29.35 19.32
CA LEU A 791 -5.32 -30.12 19.28
C LEU A 791 -5.48 -31.44 18.53
N HIS A 792 -6.64 -32.11 18.68
CA HIS A 792 -6.95 -33.33 17.93
C HIS A 792 -7.11 -33.02 16.44
N ALA A 793 -7.86 -31.97 16.11
CA ALA A 793 -7.99 -31.47 14.74
C ALA A 793 -6.63 -31.16 14.11
N LEU A 794 -5.76 -30.45 14.83
CA LEU A 794 -4.43 -30.14 14.31
C LEU A 794 -3.58 -31.40 14.06
N LYS A 795 -3.69 -32.41 14.93
CA LYS A 795 -3.02 -33.71 14.71
C LYS A 795 -3.55 -34.44 13.48
N GLU A 796 -4.86 -34.44 13.27
CA GLU A 796 -5.48 -35.02 12.07
C GLU A 796 -5.04 -34.30 10.79
N ILE A 797 -4.97 -32.96 10.81
CA ILE A 797 -4.47 -32.15 9.69
C ILE A 797 -3.01 -32.48 9.37
N ILE A 798 -2.15 -32.54 10.40
CA ILE A 798 -0.72 -32.88 10.23
C ILE A 798 -0.58 -34.30 9.66
N ALA A 799 -1.33 -35.27 10.18
CA ALA A 799 -1.32 -36.64 9.69
C ALA A 799 -1.78 -36.72 8.21
N ALA A 800 -2.86 -36.02 7.85
CA ALA A 800 -3.34 -35.97 6.47
C ALA A 800 -2.30 -35.37 5.50
N ILE A 801 -1.59 -34.32 5.91
CA ILE A 801 -0.51 -33.71 5.11
C ILE A 801 0.66 -34.68 4.97
N ALA A 802 1.10 -35.32 6.07
CA ALA A 802 2.19 -36.27 6.05
C ALA A 802 1.89 -37.46 5.12
N ASP A 803 0.70 -38.06 5.26
CA ASP A 803 0.28 -39.23 4.51
C ASP A 803 0.14 -38.94 3.01
N ARG A 804 -0.45 -37.80 2.64
CA ARG A 804 -0.68 -37.44 1.24
C ARG A 804 0.58 -36.94 0.52
N SER A 805 1.51 -36.33 1.23
CA SER A 805 2.77 -35.83 0.64
C SER A 805 3.85 -36.88 0.52
N GLY A 806 3.87 -37.88 1.42
CA GLY A 806 5.01 -38.77 1.55
C GLY A 806 6.29 -38.02 1.95
N ALA A 807 6.15 -36.83 2.56
CA ALA A 807 7.25 -35.98 2.97
C ALA A 807 8.08 -36.62 4.09
N GLU A 808 9.37 -36.32 4.10
CA GLU A 808 10.24 -36.73 5.21
C GLU A 808 9.83 -36.01 6.50
N CYS A 809 9.45 -36.76 7.53
CA CYS A 809 8.98 -36.21 8.81
C CYS A 809 10.17 -35.86 9.72
N LEU A 810 10.29 -34.58 10.06
CA LEU A 810 11.38 -34.05 10.88
C LEU A 810 10.91 -33.65 12.28
N PRO A 811 11.68 -33.97 13.34
CA PRO A 811 12.89 -34.79 13.32
C PRO A 811 12.61 -36.29 13.13
N ASP A 812 11.40 -36.72 13.42
CA ASP A 812 10.94 -38.10 13.28
C ASP A 812 9.41 -38.14 13.17
N SER A 813 8.86 -39.22 12.61
CA SER A 813 7.41 -39.36 12.40
C SER A 813 6.60 -39.39 13.70
N ALA A 814 7.17 -39.87 14.82
CA ALA A 814 6.50 -39.90 16.11
C ALA A 814 6.33 -38.48 16.69
N ALA A 815 7.33 -37.63 16.55
CA ALA A 815 7.28 -36.22 16.92
C ALA A 815 6.27 -35.44 16.07
N VAL A 816 6.24 -35.66 14.75
CA VAL A 816 5.26 -35.06 13.84
C VAL A 816 3.83 -35.50 14.17
N ALA A 817 3.61 -36.76 14.54
CA ALA A 817 2.32 -37.27 15.02
C ALA A 817 1.92 -36.72 16.43
N GLY A 818 2.77 -35.90 17.05
CA GLY A 818 2.49 -35.27 18.34
C GLY A 818 2.57 -36.21 19.52
N ASN A 819 3.52 -37.16 19.51
CA ASN A 819 3.70 -38.18 20.56
C ASN A 819 5.05 -38.11 21.31
N PRO A 820 5.32 -37.07 22.13
CA PRO A 820 4.75 -35.71 22.13
C PRO A 820 5.45 -34.82 21.09
N PHE A 821 4.86 -33.67 20.75
CA PHE A 821 5.56 -32.66 19.95
C PHE A 821 6.85 -32.22 20.64
N ARG A 822 7.96 -32.15 19.89
CA ARG A 822 9.21 -31.58 20.42
C ARG A 822 9.00 -30.11 20.74
N ARG A 823 9.62 -29.66 21.84
CA ARG A 823 9.49 -28.30 22.36
C ARG A 823 10.81 -27.55 22.24
N PHE A 824 10.73 -26.30 21.83
CA PHE A 824 11.86 -25.37 21.73
C PHE A 824 11.53 -24.06 22.45
N GLN A 825 12.57 -23.34 22.89
CA GLN A 825 12.41 -22.07 23.63
C GLN A 825 12.02 -20.92 22.70
N ASP A 826 12.54 -20.93 21.48
CA ASP A 826 12.27 -19.95 20.45
C ASP A 826 12.38 -20.57 19.04
N LEU A 827 12.12 -19.76 18.03
CA LEU A 827 12.09 -20.18 16.63
C LEU A 827 13.49 -20.48 16.08
N ALA A 828 14.51 -19.75 16.53
CA ALA A 828 15.89 -19.92 16.05
C ALA A 828 16.48 -21.24 16.53
N GLU A 829 16.23 -21.61 17.80
CA GLU A 829 16.64 -22.91 18.36
C GLU A 829 16.01 -24.06 17.56
N TYR A 830 14.72 -23.95 17.22
CA TYR A 830 14.02 -24.94 16.39
C TYR A 830 14.59 -25.02 14.98
N GLU A 831 14.81 -23.88 14.30
CA GLU A 831 15.36 -23.84 12.94
C GLU A 831 16.77 -24.44 12.88
N GLN A 832 17.60 -24.15 13.88
CA GLN A 832 18.93 -24.72 13.98
C GLN A 832 18.89 -26.23 14.26
N ALA A 833 18.06 -26.66 15.22
CA ALA A 833 18.04 -28.05 15.69
C ALA A 833 17.32 -29.01 14.74
N ILE A 834 16.27 -28.55 14.04
CA ILE A 834 15.44 -29.39 13.17
C ILE A 834 15.77 -29.19 11.69
N LEU A 835 15.96 -27.95 11.24
CA LEU A 835 16.19 -27.65 9.83
C LEU A 835 17.67 -27.51 9.46
N GLY A 836 18.57 -27.37 10.45
CA GLY A 836 19.98 -27.11 10.19
C GLY A 836 20.21 -25.73 9.53
N VAL A 837 19.39 -24.75 9.92
CA VAL A 837 19.45 -23.38 9.40
C VAL A 837 20.18 -22.46 10.38
N SER A 838 21.03 -21.56 9.85
CA SER A 838 21.58 -20.45 10.62
C SER A 838 20.66 -19.24 10.44
N SER A 839 19.97 -18.85 11.51
CA SER A 839 19.10 -17.67 11.58
C SER A 839 19.87 -16.35 11.48
#